data_AF-A0A353W5H8-F1
#
_entry.id   AF-A0A353W5H8-F1
#
_cell.length_a   1.000
_cell.length_b   1.000
_cell.length_c   1.000
_cell.angle_alpha   90.00
_cell.angle_beta   90.00
_cell.angle_gamma   90.00
#
_symmetry.space_group_name_H-M   'P 1'
#
loop_
_entity.id
_entity.type
_entity.pdbx_description
1 polymer ?
#
loop_
_entity_poly.entity_id
_entity_poly.type
_entity_poly.pdbx_seq_one_letter_code
_entity_poly.pdbx_strand_id
1 'polypeptide(L)'
;MYSNVFYRGQLEKYKSITSSISRNEGYTINESAVFNETVDMKSIEFTDLPTPIERLSKMQHYGIPTRLVDLSVDPLIALFFAVQNVDDDSHGNVYVFIQPEHKLNDKRIKLLSLLATLDTLDIKTIKNSFSECYLDEITEEEIIEFASGGAFLKHSMELQKSNERLYCQKGTFAICGNKIIGAELQKTVLPLDSIEPTMQIRIPFEHKKAIKKELDDKYDINETTIYPEFPSVADYLKEKYRKINFDLHDAYNILKVQDISHAGARRCSIVAVLNKFLRIEEIKQIGIQIIKHYKEKNDVVWVYIAKNGDDYIMKNWMIRGQWIRESLEEKFKPLLIGEVDELGYIWRFEKSYSTLADYYDEYAFVDDKILYTQNMKTFDEFKPHYEYMLNAFESEEMKDLEDYAFDNSSKITKFFLKFGDYGHSGNEDFNKYLSNFQEIALQLDNVVLWLKKEELNIRSKRYQISKCLKDAKLNFDTIQEQSLYWKKTINLSDEEYNEIDIGKIERKEYQYKQTIPINAAGLEVTFDLTISQNSGNTVNIKGETNLFDNASLMISLKNCNGLLLAQNKSLVDKGQFDFGRLGKKGVGLDRGKYKANITLAIPSVQNKEFVQKAGIEYENLIGEFVDRSGLGPTVSYTEEFEIIF
;
A
#
# COMPACT_ATOMS: atom_id res chain seq x y z
N MET A 1 22.66 -3.33 -1.30
CA MET A 1 22.14 -2.55 -2.45
C MET A 1 22.08 -3.49 -3.62
N TYR A 2 20.92 -3.61 -4.27
CA TYR A 2 20.79 -4.38 -5.50
C TYR A 2 21.53 -3.63 -6.62
N SER A 3 22.34 -4.33 -7.40
CA SER A 3 23.08 -3.75 -8.54
C SER A 3 22.27 -3.73 -9.83
N ASN A 4 21.12 -4.41 -9.84
CA ASN A 4 20.30 -4.74 -11.00
C ASN A 4 18.89 -4.13 -10.86
N VAL A 5 18.82 -2.80 -10.77
CA VAL A 5 17.55 -2.07 -10.62
C VAL A 5 17.22 -1.31 -11.90
N PHE A 6 16.00 -1.50 -12.39
CA PHE A 6 15.47 -0.83 -13.57
C PHE A 6 14.22 -0.03 -13.21
N TYR A 7 14.05 1.12 -13.85
CA TYR A 7 12.97 2.04 -13.58
C TYR A 7 12.16 2.32 -14.85
N ARG A 8 10.85 2.48 -14.72
CA ARG A 8 9.97 2.92 -15.80
C ARG A 8 8.94 3.91 -15.30
N GLY A 9 8.96 5.11 -15.86
CA GLY A 9 7.90 6.09 -15.66
C GLY A 9 6.82 5.98 -16.73
N GLN A 10 5.56 5.99 -16.33
CA GLN A 10 4.43 6.19 -17.26
C GLN A 10 3.20 6.72 -16.54
N LEU A 11 2.24 7.24 -17.31
CA LEU A 11 0.92 7.59 -16.80
C LEU A 11 0.14 6.33 -16.40
N GLU A 12 -0.60 6.42 -15.30
CA GLU A 12 -1.37 5.30 -14.73
C GLU A 12 -2.48 4.80 -15.66
N LYS A 13 -3.00 5.66 -16.55
CA LYS A 13 -3.98 5.24 -17.56
C LYS A 13 -3.46 4.11 -18.47
N TYR A 14 -2.13 3.96 -18.59
CA TYR A 14 -1.50 2.83 -19.26
C TYR A 14 -1.41 1.65 -18.29
N LYS A 15 -2.46 0.83 -18.27
CA LYS A 15 -2.57 -0.32 -17.35
C LYS A 15 -1.53 -1.42 -17.61
N SER A 16 -1.04 -1.53 -18.84
CA SER A 16 -0.13 -2.58 -19.29
C SER A 16 1.19 -1.99 -19.76
N ILE A 17 2.29 -2.68 -19.49
CA ILE A 17 3.63 -2.34 -19.97
C ILE A 17 3.87 -3.12 -21.27
N THR A 18 3.42 -2.55 -22.37
CA THR A 18 3.56 -3.11 -23.73
C THR A 18 4.64 -2.41 -24.54
N SER A 19 5.33 -3.21 -25.34
CA SER A 19 6.17 -2.74 -26.43
C SER A 19 5.32 -2.11 -27.54
N SER A 20 5.93 -1.28 -28.39
CA SER A 20 5.21 -0.55 -29.44
C SER A 20 4.65 -1.47 -30.53
N ILE A 21 5.31 -2.60 -30.80
CA ILE A 21 4.83 -3.62 -31.77
C ILE A 21 3.54 -4.30 -31.31
N SER A 22 3.35 -4.50 -30.00
CA SER A 22 2.17 -5.18 -29.43
C SER A 22 0.92 -4.29 -29.36
N ARG A 23 1.03 -2.99 -29.62
CA ARG A 23 -0.10 -2.05 -29.51
C ARG A 23 -1.09 -2.13 -30.68
N ASN A 24 -0.69 -2.78 -31.77
CA ASN A 24 -1.54 -2.98 -32.94
C ASN A 24 -1.30 -4.37 -33.50
N GLU A 25 -2.39 -5.11 -33.74
CA GLU A 25 -2.33 -6.47 -34.27
C GLU A 25 -1.62 -6.55 -35.63
N GLY A 26 -1.82 -5.54 -36.49
CA GLY A 26 -1.15 -5.44 -37.79
C GLY A 26 0.36 -5.27 -37.65
N TYR A 27 0.85 -4.55 -36.64
CA TYR A 27 2.29 -4.44 -36.38
C TYR A 27 2.85 -5.77 -35.87
N THR A 28 2.14 -6.43 -34.94
CA THR A 28 2.56 -7.71 -34.36
C THR A 28 2.66 -8.82 -35.42
N ILE A 29 1.66 -8.96 -36.29
CA ILE A 29 1.65 -10.01 -37.33
C ILE A 29 2.77 -9.81 -38.36
N ASN A 30 3.13 -8.55 -38.62
CA ASN A 30 4.10 -8.14 -39.62
C ASN A 30 5.44 -7.67 -39.01
N GLU A 31 5.78 -8.09 -37.79
CA GLU A 31 6.99 -7.61 -37.11
C GLU A 31 8.26 -7.82 -37.93
N SER A 32 8.43 -9.00 -38.53
CA SER A 32 9.55 -9.32 -39.43
C SER A 32 9.59 -8.43 -40.66
N ALA A 33 8.44 -8.15 -41.27
CA ALA A 33 8.36 -7.24 -42.41
C ALA A 33 8.71 -5.80 -42.01
N VAL A 34 8.17 -5.31 -40.88
CA VAL A 34 8.50 -3.98 -40.32
C VAL A 34 10.01 -3.86 -40.09
N PHE A 35 10.63 -4.89 -39.51
CA PHE A 35 12.07 -4.93 -39.28
C PHE A 35 12.85 -4.90 -40.60
N ASN A 36 12.59 -5.85 -41.50
CA ASN A 36 13.36 -6.03 -42.73
C ASN A 36 13.19 -4.85 -43.69
N GLU A 37 11.96 -4.38 -43.90
CA GLU A 37 11.69 -3.20 -44.75
C GLU A 37 12.35 -1.94 -44.22
N THR A 38 12.39 -1.76 -42.89
CA THR A 38 13.09 -0.62 -42.28
C THR A 38 14.58 -0.65 -42.56
N VAL A 39 15.22 -1.81 -42.40
CA VAL A 39 16.65 -1.99 -42.70
C VAL A 39 16.92 -1.72 -44.17
N ASP A 40 16.04 -2.19 -45.06
CA ASP A 40 16.19 -1.99 -46.52
C ASP A 40 16.02 -0.52 -46.92
N MET A 41 14.97 0.15 -46.42
CA MET A 41 14.67 1.55 -46.72
C MET A 41 15.75 2.52 -46.22
N LYS A 42 16.48 2.15 -45.17
CA LYS A 42 17.49 2.98 -44.50
C LYS A 42 18.83 2.26 -44.34
N SER A 43 19.21 1.45 -45.32
CA SER A 43 20.41 0.58 -45.27
C SER A 43 21.68 1.26 -44.76
N ILE A 44 21.94 2.51 -45.15
CA ILE A 44 23.10 3.30 -44.71
C ILE A 44 23.10 3.49 -43.18
N GLU A 45 21.95 3.78 -42.56
CA GLU A 45 21.82 4.00 -41.10
C GLU A 45 22.06 2.71 -40.30
N PHE A 46 21.88 1.54 -40.92
CA PHE A 46 21.98 0.22 -40.28
C PHE A 46 23.26 -0.54 -40.67
N THR A 47 24.11 0.03 -41.52
CA THR A 47 25.30 -0.67 -42.07
C THR A 47 26.26 -1.11 -40.97
N ASP A 48 26.48 -0.27 -39.96
CA ASP A 48 27.42 -0.52 -38.86
C ASP A 48 26.75 -1.18 -37.63
N LEU A 49 25.51 -1.68 -37.76
CA LEU A 49 24.76 -2.34 -36.69
C LEU A 49 24.66 -3.85 -36.99
N PRO A 50 25.63 -4.66 -36.53
CA PRO A 50 25.72 -6.06 -36.91
C PRO A 50 24.62 -6.94 -36.30
N THR A 51 24.11 -6.59 -35.11
CA THR A 51 23.17 -7.46 -34.40
C THR A 51 21.71 -6.98 -34.51
N PRO A 52 20.73 -7.90 -34.49
CA PRO A 52 19.31 -7.53 -34.46
C PRO A 52 18.94 -6.58 -33.32
N ILE A 53 19.52 -6.74 -32.12
CA ILE A 53 19.23 -5.88 -30.96
C ILE A 53 19.69 -4.42 -31.16
N GLU A 54 20.86 -4.21 -31.79
CA GLU A 54 21.34 -2.87 -32.12
C GLU A 54 20.42 -2.17 -33.14
N ARG A 55 19.95 -2.93 -34.14
CA ARG A 55 18.99 -2.44 -35.14
C ARG A 55 17.65 -2.10 -34.50
N LEU A 56 17.10 -2.96 -33.63
CA LEU A 56 15.87 -2.68 -32.88
C LEU A 56 16.00 -1.40 -32.02
N SER A 57 17.12 -1.22 -31.32
CA SER A 57 17.38 0.01 -30.55
C SER A 57 17.34 1.27 -31.42
N LYS A 58 17.97 1.21 -32.60
CA LYS A 58 17.97 2.32 -33.57
C LYS A 58 16.59 2.54 -34.21
N MET A 59 15.82 1.48 -34.45
CA MET A 59 14.42 1.57 -34.91
C MET A 59 13.53 2.29 -33.88
N GLN A 60 13.62 1.89 -32.61
CA GLN A 60 12.86 2.49 -31.50
C GLN A 60 13.16 4.00 -31.36
N HIS A 61 14.42 4.42 -31.57
CA HIS A 61 14.81 5.84 -31.59
C HIS A 61 14.00 6.66 -32.60
N TYR A 62 13.81 6.13 -33.80
CA TYR A 62 13.06 6.77 -34.88
C TYR A 62 11.53 6.57 -34.77
N GLY A 63 11.04 5.97 -33.68
CA GLY A 63 9.62 5.73 -33.44
C GLY A 63 9.03 4.57 -34.25
N ILE A 64 9.88 3.72 -34.82
CA ILE A 64 9.44 2.52 -35.54
C ILE A 64 8.99 1.48 -34.49
N PRO A 65 7.84 0.81 -34.68
CA PRO A 65 7.36 -0.17 -33.72
C PRO A 65 8.35 -1.34 -33.52
N THR A 66 8.67 -1.65 -32.26
CA THR A 66 9.56 -2.77 -31.89
C THR A 66 9.02 -3.52 -30.69
N ARG A 67 9.58 -4.70 -30.42
CA ARG A 67 9.35 -5.49 -29.19
C ARG A 67 10.12 -5.00 -27.96
N LEU A 68 10.79 -3.85 -28.06
CA LEU A 68 11.50 -3.25 -26.92
C LEU A 68 10.55 -2.41 -26.07
N VAL A 69 10.83 -2.39 -24.77
CA VAL A 69 10.20 -1.52 -23.78
C VAL A 69 11.29 -0.65 -23.17
N ASP A 70 11.09 0.67 -23.24
CA ASP A 70 12.02 1.64 -22.66
C ASP A 70 12.05 1.54 -21.12
N LEU A 71 13.26 1.44 -20.58
CA LEU A 71 13.58 1.47 -19.15
C LEU A 71 14.71 2.49 -18.92
N SER A 72 14.89 2.93 -17.68
CA SER A 72 16.04 3.75 -17.25
C SER A 72 16.74 3.08 -16.07
N VAL A 73 18.03 3.31 -15.93
CA VAL A 73 18.77 2.99 -14.70
C VAL A 73 18.81 4.16 -13.71
N ASP A 74 18.18 5.29 -14.06
CA ASP A 74 18.08 6.47 -13.22
C ASP A 74 16.63 6.70 -12.76
N PRO A 75 16.37 6.69 -11.43
CA PRO A 75 15.03 6.87 -10.90
C PRO A 75 14.44 8.27 -11.19
N LEU A 76 15.27 9.32 -11.31
CA LEU A 76 14.79 10.68 -11.58
C LEU A 76 14.37 10.84 -13.05
N ILE A 77 15.04 10.14 -13.97
CA ILE A 77 14.61 10.11 -15.37
C ILE A 77 13.29 9.33 -15.51
N ALA A 78 13.14 8.22 -14.81
CA ALA A 78 11.85 7.54 -14.75
C ALA A 78 10.76 8.44 -14.13
N LEU A 79 11.09 9.20 -13.08
CA LEU A 79 10.16 10.17 -12.50
C LEU A 79 9.74 11.24 -13.51
N PHE A 80 10.67 11.76 -14.33
CA PHE A 80 10.34 12.67 -15.43
C PHE A 80 9.28 12.07 -16.36
N PHE A 81 9.46 10.83 -16.82
CA PHE A 81 8.47 10.18 -17.70
C PHE A 81 7.11 9.95 -17.02
N ALA A 82 7.07 9.76 -15.70
CA ALA A 82 5.82 9.63 -14.95
C ALA A 82 5.04 10.96 -14.85
N VAL A 83 5.74 12.11 -14.93
CA VAL A 83 5.14 13.46 -14.78
C VAL A 83 5.19 14.32 -16.04
N GLN A 84 5.77 13.82 -17.13
CA GLN A 84 6.04 14.57 -18.36
C GLN A 84 4.81 15.34 -18.85
N ASN A 85 3.66 14.67 -18.90
CA ASN A 85 2.38 15.30 -19.21
C ASN A 85 1.65 15.73 -17.93
N VAL A 86 1.81 17.01 -17.57
CA VAL A 86 1.22 17.64 -16.37
C VAL A 86 -0.23 18.08 -16.56
N ASP A 87 -0.76 18.02 -17.78
CA ASP A 87 -2.14 18.38 -18.10
C ASP A 87 -3.06 17.14 -18.15
N ASP A 88 -2.49 15.94 -18.08
CA ASP A 88 -3.22 14.68 -17.96
C ASP A 88 -3.60 14.42 -16.49
N ASP A 89 -4.90 14.27 -16.24
CA ASP A 89 -5.52 14.11 -14.91
C ASP A 89 -5.28 12.74 -14.26
N SER A 90 -4.78 11.75 -15.02
CA SER A 90 -4.34 10.48 -14.45
C SER A 90 -3.16 10.67 -13.51
N HIS A 91 -2.93 9.74 -12.59
CA HIS A 91 -1.70 9.72 -11.80
C HIS A 91 -0.50 9.30 -12.67
N GLY A 92 0.71 9.59 -12.21
CA GLY A 92 1.94 9.02 -12.76
C GLY A 92 2.38 7.81 -11.94
N ASN A 93 3.10 6.88 -12.53
CA ASN A 93 3.69 5.74 -11.83
C ASN A 93 5.16 5.60 -12.23
N VAL A 94 6.02 5.38 -11.23
CA VAL A 94 7.37 4.86 -11.43
C VAL A 94 7.39 3.41 -10.97
N TYR A 95 7.55 2.51 -11.92
CA TYR A 95 7.74 1.09 -11.68
C TYR A 95 9.21 0.80 -11.45
N VAL A 96 9.52 0.04 -10.41
CA VAL A 96 10.87 -0.40 -10.04
C VAL A 96 10.93 -1.91 -10.22
N PHE A 97 11.90 -2.39 -10.98
CA PHE A 97 12.14 -3.80 -11.23
C PHE A 97 13.50 -4.18 -10.70
N ILE A 98 13.56 -5.18 -9.82
CA ILE A 98 14.80 -5.84 -9.43
C ILE A 98 14.84 -7.18 -10.14
N GLN A 99 15.49 -7.20 -11.31
CA GLN A 99 15.44 -8.33 -12.25
C GLN A 99 16.85 -8.75 -12.68
N PRO A 100 17.09 -10.02 -13.04
CA PRO A 100 18.38 -10.44 -13.60
C PRO A 100 18.78 -9.58 -14.79
N GLU A 101 20.01 -9.05 -14.78
CA GLU A 101 20.55 -8.28 -15.90
C GLU A 101 21.19 -9.19 -16.95
N HIS A 102 20.76 -9.06 -18.21
CA HIS A 102 21.32 -9.82 -19.33
C HIS A 102 22.22 -8.93 -20.19
N LYS A 103 23.39 -9.45 -20.56
CA LYS A 103 24.31 -8.74 -21.49
C LYS A 103 23.81 -8.87 -22.93
N LEU A 104 24.29 -8.03 -23.84
CA LEU A 104 23.95 -8.09 -25.26
C LEU A 104 24.29 -9.43 -25.92
N ASN A 105 25.34 -10.11 -25.44
CA ASN A 105 25.76 -11.41 -25.95
C ASN A 105 25.06 -12.61 -25.29
N ASP A 106 24.16 -12.38 -24.34
CA ASP A 106 23.36 -13.43 -23.69
C ASP A 106 22.47 -14.14 -24.72
N LYS A 107 22.40 -15.47 -24.67
CA LYS A 107 21.60 -16.28 -25.60
C LYS A 107 20.12 -15.86 -25.62
N ARG A 108 19.55 -15.49 -24.47
CA ARG A 108 18.15 -15.04 -24.36
C ARG A 108 17.93 -13.73 -25.12
N ILE A 109 18.84 -12.77 -25.00
CA ILE A 109 18.77 -11.48 -25.73
C ILE A 109 18.95 -11.70 -27.23
N LYS A 110 19.92 -12.53 -27.62
CA LYS A 110 20.14 -12.92 -29.02
C LYS A 110 18.89 -13.56 -29.64
N LEU A 111 18.27 -14.50 -28.93
CA LEU A 111 17.06 -15.17 -29.40
C LEU A 111 15.91 -14.17 -29.53
N LEU A 112 15.58 -13.45 -28.46
CA LEU A 112 14.43 -12.55 -28.44
C LEU A 112 14.53 -11.45 -29.49
N SER A 113 15.74 -10.96 -29.79
CA SER A 113 15.96 -9.98 -30.86
C SER A 113 15.90 -10.60 -32.26
N LEU A 114 16.38 -11.84 -32.43
CA LEU A 114 16.28 -12.58 -33.69
C LEU A 114 14.82 -12.87 -34.07
N LEU A 115 13.95 -13.21 -33.11
CA LEU A 115 12.55 -13.49 -33.39
C LEU A 115 11.84 -12.32 -34.10
N ALA A 116 12.30 -11.08 -33.91
CA ALA A 116 11.77 -9.91 -34.60
C ALA A 116 12.08 -9.88 -36.11
N THR A 117 13.02 -10.71 -36.59
CA THR A 117 13.47 -10.72 -37.99
C THR A 117 12.87 -11.87 -38.80
N LEU A 118 12.18 -12.82 -38.15
CA LEU A 118 11.75 -14.09 -38.74
C LEU A 118 10.28 -14.08 -39.13
N ASP A 119 10.00 -14.47 -40.37
CA ASP A 119 8.62 -14.60 -40.86
C ASP A 119 7.87 -15.78 -40.22
N THR A 120 8.58 -16.88 -39.95
CA THR A 120 8.05 -18.09 -39.31
C THR A 120 8.81 -18.40 -38.02
N LEU A 121 8.06 -18.74 -36.96
CA LEU A 121 8.59 -18.99 -35.61
C LEU A 121 8.63 -20.48 -35.26
N ASP A 122 8.78 -21.36 -36.26
CA ASP A 122 8.98 -22.78 -35.99
C ASP A 122 10.39 -23.04 -35.45
N ILE A 123 10.52 -24.02 -34.55
CA ILE A 123 11.77 -24.32 -33.83
C ILE A 123 12.94 -24.57 -34.79
N LYS A 124 12.70 -25.21 -35.94
CA LYS A 124 13.76 -25.54 -36.91
C LYS A 124 14.31 -24.26 -37.56
N THR A 125 13.42 -23.37 -38.02
CA THR A 125 13.82 -22.08 -38.59
C THR A 125 14.58 -21.24 -37.57
N ILE A 126 14.08 -21.15 -36.33
CA ILE A 126 14.74 -20.41 -35.25
C ILE A 126 16.17 -20.94 -35.01
N LYS A 127 16.34 -22.26 -34.87
CA LYS A 127 17.67 -22.87 -34.63
C LYS A 127 18.65 -22.56 -35.76
N ASN A 128 18.22 -22.71 -37.01
CA ASN A 128 19.05 -22.44 -38.18
C ASN A 128 19.47 -20.96 -38.23
N SER A 129 18.51 -20.05 -38.13
CA SER A 129 18.77 -18.61 -38.18
C SER A 129 19.61 -18.12 -36.99
N PHE A 130 19.47 -18.73 -35.81
CA PHE A 130 20.30 -18.43 -34.65
C PHE A 130 21.77 -18.81 -34.90
N SER A 131 22.00 -19.99 -35.46
CA SER A 131 23.34 -20.47 -35.81
C SER A 131 23.99 -19.60 -36.89
N GLU A 132 23.23 -19.22 -37.92
CA GLU A 132 23.72 -18.34 -38.99
C GLU A 132 24.04 -16.93 -38.49
N CYS A 133 23.17 -16.34 -37.67
CA CYS A 133 23.32 -14.96 -37.20
C CYS A 133 24.41 -14.80 -36.14
N TYR A 134 24.60 -15.80 -35.26
CA TYR A 134 25.44 -15.66 -34.07
C TYR A 134 26.62 -16.63 -34.00
N LEU A 135 26.73 -17.59 -34.93
CA LEU A 135 27.74 -18.65 -34.91
C LEU A 135 27.74 -19.42 -33.58
N ASP A 136 26.54 -19.67 -33.04
CA ASP A 136 26.27 -20.28 -31.74
C ASP A 136 25.07 -21.21 -31.84
N GLU A 137 24.89 -22.14 -30.90
CA GLU A 137 23.79 -23.11 -30.92
C GLU A 137 22.79 -22.87 -29.78
N ILE A 138 21.53 -23.20 -30.05
CA ILE A 138 20.43 -23.09 -29.09
C ILE A 138 19.55 -24.36 -29.12
N THR A 139 19.18 -24.86 -27.94
CA THR A 139 18.32 -26.05 -27.82
C THR A 139 16.84 -25.69 -27.94
N GLU A 140 15.98 -26.71 -28.05
CA GLU A 140 14.52 -26.48 -28.09
C GLU A 140 14.00 -26.01 -26.74
N GLU A 141 14.50 -26.60 -25.66
CA GLU A 141 14.19 -26.24 -24.28
C GLU A 141 14.60 -24.78 -24.00
N GLU A 142 15.80 -24.38 -24.42
CA GLU A 142 16.26 -22.99 -24.33
C GLU A 142 15.34 -22.03 -25.11
N ILE A 143 14.91 -22.40 -26.33
CA ILE A 143 13.99 -21.55 -27.12
C ILE A 143 12.66 -21.34 -26.39
N ILE A 144 12.03 -22.43 -25.93
CA ILE A 144 10.73 -22.37 -25.25
C ILE A 144 10.86 -21.57 -23.95
N GLU A 145 11.88 -21.85 -23.14
CA GLU A 145 12.13 -21.14 -21.89
C GLU A 145 12.34 -19.63 -22.14
N PHE A 146 13.26 -19.28 -23.04
CA PHE A 146 13.68 -17.90 -23.26
C PHE A 146 12.63 -17.07 -23.99
N ALA A 147 11.87 -17.67 -24.90
CA ALA A 147 10.79 -16.97 -25.60
C ALA A 147 9.55 -16.74 -24.74
N SER A 148 9.34 -17.55 -23.69
CA SER A 148 8.13 -17.48 -22.85
C SER A 148 8.01 -16.22 -21.99
N GLY A 149 9.10 -15.46 -21.80
CA GLY A 149 9.15 -14.31 -20.91
C GLY A 149 10.02 -13.17 -21.43
N GLY A 150 9.81 -11.98 -20.88
CA GLY A 150 10.66 -10.83 -21.18
C GLY A 150 12.03 -10.91 -20.50
N ALA A 151 13.02 -10.20 -21.05
CA ALA A 151 14.36 -10.12 -20.48
C ALA A 151 14.82 -8.67 -20.32
N PHE A 152 15.50 -8.36 -19.22
CA PHE A 152 16.00 -7.03 -18.91
C PHE A 152 17.45 -6.89 -19.36
N LEU A 153 17.69 -5.95 -20.27
CA LEU A 153 19.00 -5.70 -20.82
C LEU A 153 19.84 -4.87 -19.84
N LYS A 154 21.05 -5.34 -19.55
CA LYS A 154 22.06 -4.59 -18.83
C LYS A 154 22.35 -3.28 -19.57
N HIS A 155 22.40 -2.19 -18.82
CA HIS A 155 22.76 -0.88 -19.35
C HIS A 155 24.11 -0.95 -20.07
N SER A 156 24.11 -0.65 -21.38
CA SER A 156 25.28 -0.78 -22.25
C SER A 156 25.61 0.53 -22.94
N MET A 157 26.90 0.91 -22.87
CA MET A 157 27.47 2.02 -23.63
C MET A 157 27.45 1.76 -25.15
N GLU A 158 27.36 0.51 -25.59
CA GLU A 158 27.39 0.15 -27.02
C GLU A 158 26.14 0.63 -27.74
N LEU A 159 24.95 0.38 -27.15
CA LEU A 159 23.68 0.85 -27.70
C LEU A 159 23.53 2.38 -27.67
N GLN A 160 24.24 3.05 -26.78
CA GLN A 160 24.17 4.51 -26.63
C GLN A 160 24.95 5.25 -27.71
N LYS A 161 26.03 4.67 -28.24
CA LYS A 161 26.87 5.31 -29.28
C LYS A 161 26.08 5.65 -30.54
N SER A 162 25.08 4.85 -30.88
CA SER A 162 24.24 5.04 -32.07
C SER A 162 22.92 5.78 -31.77
N ASN A 163 22.65 6.09 -30.50
CA ASN A 163 21.40 6.66 -30.01
C ASN A 163 21.65 7.65 -28.86
N GLU A 164 21.89 8.91 -29.21
CA GLU A 164 22.13 10.01 -28.25
C GLU A 164 20.97 10.17 -27.27
N ARG A 165 19.73 9.99 -27.72
CA ARG A 165 18.55 10.02 -26.86
C ARG A 165 18.60 8.94 -25.76
N LEU A 166 19.04 7.73 -26.09
CA LEU A 166 19.21 6.64 -25.10
C LEU A 166 20.28 7.00 -24.06
N TYR A 167 21.35 7.67 -24.48
CA TYR A 167 22.38 8.18 -23.57
C TYR A 167 21.82 9.22 -22.60
N CYS A 168 21.16 10.27 -23.11
CA CYS A 168 20.52 11.32 -22.32
C CYS A 168 19.51 10.76 -21.29
N GLN A 169 18.78 9.72 -21.68
CA GLN A 169 17.75 9.07 -20.86
C GLN A 169 18.31 8.08 -19.83
N LYS A 170 19.64 7.90 -19.80
CA LYS A 170 20.31 6.79 -19.09
C LYS A 170 19.55 5.48 -19.33
N GLY A 171 19.15 5.30 -20.57
CA GLY A 171 18.17 4.32 -20.95
C GLY A 171 18.76 2.93 -21.11
N THR A 172 17.89 1.95 -21.00
CA THR A 172 18.10 0.56 -21.39
C THR A 172 16.74 -0.01 -21.82
N PHE A 173 16.69 -1.30 -22.13
CA PHE A 173 15.48 -1.93 -22.60
C PHE A 173 15.13 -3.19 -21.80
N ALA A 174 13.84 -3.48 -21.72
CA ALA A 174 13.40 -4.86 -21.65
C ALA A 174 12.95 -5.30 -23.05
N ILE A 175 13.20 -6.56 -23.39
CA ILE A 175 12.76 -7.16 -24.66
C ILE A 175 11.65 -8.17 -24.37
N CYS A 176 10.52 -8.02 -25.06
CA CYS A 176 9.35 -8.87 -24.87
C CYS A 176 9.52 -10.25 -25.50
N GLY A 177 8.96 -11.26 -24.82
CA GLY A 177 8.80 -12.62 -25.32
C GLY A 177 7.56 -12.81 -26.20
N ASN A 178 7.30 -14.06 -26.55
CA ASN A 178 6.19 -14.48 -27.41
C ASN A 178 5.25 -15.42 -26.65
N LYS A 179 3.96 -15.40 -27.02
CA LYS A 179 2.98 -16.35 -26.48
C LYS A 179 3.32 -17.76 -26.97
N ILE A 180 3.24 -18.74 -26.07
CA ILE A 180 3.44 -20.16 -26.39
C ILE A 180 2.13 -20.91 -26.14
N ILE A 181 1.71 -21.74 -27.10
CA ILE A 181 0.55 -22.63 -26.98
C ILE A 181 1.03 -24.06 -27.22
N GLY A 182 0.99 -24.91 -26.18
CA GLY A 182 1.63 -26.22 -26.25
C GLY A 182 3.15 -26.06 -26.39
N ALA A 183 3.70 -26.53 -27.51
CA ALA A 183 5.12 -26.37 -27.87
C ALA A 183 5.32 -25.38 -29.05
N GLU A 184 4.30 -24.63 -29.45
CA GLU A 184 4.35 -23.75 -30.60
C GLU A 184 4.44 -22.27 -30.20
N LEU A 185 5.46 -21.58 -30.71
CA LEU A 185 5.61 -20.13 -30.56
C LEU A 185 4.65 -19.40 -31.50
N GLN A 186 3.89 -18.47 -30.94
CA GLN A 186 2.98 -17.61 -31.68
C GLN A 186 3.63 -16.26 -31.98
N LYS A 187 3.19 -15.59 -33.06
CA LYS A 187 3.65 -14.23 -33.38
C LYS A 187 3.25 -13.19 -32.33
N THR A 188 2.26 -13.48 -31.48
CA THR A 188 1.83 -12.58 -30.42
C THR A 188 2.97 -12.28 -29.45
N VAL A 189 3.40 -11.02 -29.41
CA VAL A 189 4.41 -10.52 -28.46
C VAL A 189 3.73 -10.16 -27.14
N LEU A 190 4.26 -10.71 -26.03
CA LEU A 190 3.67 -10.57 -24.69
C LEU A 190 4.00 -9.20 -24.07
N PRO A 191 3.07 -8.60 -23.29
CA PRO A 191 3.41 -7.48 -22.42
C PRO A 191 4.36 -7.94 -21.30
N LEU A 192 4.99 -6.98 -20.61
CA LEU A 192 5.77 -7.25 -19.40
C LEU A 192 4.90 -7.43 -18.15
N ASP A 193 3.58 -7.44 -18.27
CA ASP A 193 2.65 -7.54 -17.14
C ASP A 193 2.77 -8.84 -16.34
N SER A 194 3.38 -9.89 -16.92
CA SER A 194 3.69 -11.12 -16.18
C SER A 194 4.82 -10.93 -15.17
N ILE A 195 5.59 -9.86 -15.28
CA ILE A 195 6.71 -9.50 -14.41
C ILE A 195 6.22 -8.42 -13.47
N GLU A 196 5.92 -8.80 -12.23
CA GLU A 196 5.47 -7.85 -11.23
C GLU A 196 6.60 -6.86 -10.88
N PRO A 197 6.30 -5.56 -10.83
CA PRO A 197 7.25 -4.57 -10.33
C PRO A 197 7.51 -4.82 -8.84
N THR A 198 8.78 -4.75 -8.44
CA THR A 198 9.19 -4.85 -7.04
C THR A 198 8.67 -3.71 -6.18
N MET A 199 8.49 -2.54 -6.81
CA MET A 199 7.85 -1.41 -6.18
C MET A 199 7.17 -0.56 -7.24
N GLN A 200 5.98 -0.05 -6.91
CA GLN A 200 5.32 0.98 -7.68
C GLN A 200 5.23 2.24 -6.83
N ILE A 201 5.84 3.32 -7.31
CA ILE A 201 5.77 4.64 -6.70
C ILE A 201 4.74 5.45 -7.48
N ARG A 202 3.54 5.59 -6.91
CA ARG A 202 2.50 6.44 -7.49
C ARG A 202 2.81 7.91 -7.22
N ILE A 203 2.66 8.72 -8.27
CA ILE A 203 2.79 10.17 -8.27
C ILE A 203 1.39 10.76 -8.51
N PRO A 204 0.71 11.24 -7.46
CA PRO A 204 -0.63 11.80 -7.63
C PRO A 204 -0.62 13.01 -8.57
N PHE A 205 -1.74 13.23 -9.25
CA PHE A 205 -1.87 14.26 -10.28
C PHE A 205 -1.51 15.63 -9.73
N GLU A 206 -1.95 15.89 -8.50
CA GLU A 206 -1.81 17.13 -7.75
C GLU A 206 -0.34 17.56 -7.65
N HIS A 207 0.60 16.59 -7.63
CA HIS A 207 2.03 16.82 -7.45
C HIS A 207 2.84 16.85 -8.74
N LYS A 208 2.31 16.39 -9.88
CA LYS A 208 3.07 16.24 -11.14
C LYS A 208 3.80 17.51 -11.56
N LYS A 209 3.10 18.64 -11.56
CA LYS A 209 3.68 19.92 -11.99
C LYS A 209 4.79 20.41 -11.05
N ALA A 210 4.57 20.28 -9.74
CA ALA A 210 5.56 20.66 -8.73
C ALA A 210 6.85 19.82 -8.87
N ILE A 211 6.68 18.51 -9.05
CA ILE A 211 7.79 17.56 -9.25
C ILE A 211 8.52 17.86 -10.56
N LYS A 212 7.80 18.05 -11.67
CA LYS A 212 8.41 18.37 -12.97
C LYS A 212 9.24 19.65 -12.91
N LYS A 213 8.73 20.67 -12.21
CA LYS A 213 9.47 21.92 -11.96
C LYS A 213 10.72 21.68 -11.11
N GLU A 214 10.62 20.88 -10.06
CA GLU A 214 11.77 20.56 -9.21
C GLU A 214 12.86 19.77 -9.96
N LEU A 215 12.46 18.85 -10.85
CA LEU A 215 13.36 18.13 -11.74
C LEU A 215 14.14 19.09 -12.66
N ASP A 216 13.47 20.08 -13.24
CA ASP A 216 14.11 21.13 -14.04
C ASP A 216 15.04 22.00 -13.18
N ASP A 217 14.51 22.64 -12.15
CA ASP A 217 15.22 23.67 -11.36
C ASP A 217 16.43 23.13 -10.56
N LYS A 218 16.35 21.89 -10.04
CA LYS A 218 17.39 21.33 -9.15
C LYS A 218 18.28 20.29 -9.80
N TYR A 219 17.77 19.56 -10.79
CA TYR A 219 18.45 18.40 -11.37
C TYR A 219 18.76 18.54 -12.85
N ASP A 220 18.33 19.64 -13.50
CA ASP A 220 18.46 19.87 -14.95
C ASP A 220 17.83 18.73 -15.78
N ILE A 221 16.72 18.18 -15.28
CA ILE A 221 15.95 17.13 -15.96
C ILE A 221 14.68 17.77 -16.53
N ASN A 222 14.70 18.02 -17.85
CA ASN A 222 13.62 18.64 -18.61
C ASN A 222 13.56 18.07 -20.03
N GLU A 223 12.61 18.53 -20.84
CA GLU A 223 12.44 18.07 -22.22
C GLU A 223 13.72 18.19 -23.06
N THR A 224 14.51 19.25 -22.87
CA THR A 224 15.69 19.52 -23.70
C THR A 224 16.90 18.67 -23.31
N THR A 225 16.98 18.24 -22.04
CA THR A 225 18.05 17.34 -21.58
C THR A 225 17.71 15.87 -21.81
N ILE A 226 16.43 15.53 -21.86
CA ILE A 226 15.92 14.18 -22.13
C ILE A 226 15.80 13.86 -23.63
N TYR A 227 15.47 14.87 -24.45
CA TYR A 227 15.31 14.75 -25.90
C TYR A 227 16.25 15.73 -26.60
N PRO A 228 17.38 15.25 -27.16
CA PRO A 228 18.38 16.13 -27.77
C PRO A 228 17.89 16.80 -29.08
N GLU A 229 16.76 16.34 -29.63
CA GLU A 229 16.24 16.84 -30.90
C GLU A 229 15.64 18.25 -30.77
N PHE A 230 15.90 19.13 -31.74
CA PHE A 230 15.48 20.54 -31.70
C PHE A 230 13.98 20.81 -31.39
N PRO A 231 13.01 19.97 -31.80
CA PRO A 231 11.61 20.16 -31.41
C PRO A 231 11.37 20.21 -29.89
N SER A 232 12.18 19.52 -29.08
CA SER A 232 12.04 19.50 -27.62
C SER A 232 12.22 20.89 -26.99
N VAL A 233 13.09 21.71 -27.59
CA VAL A 233 13.33 23.11 -27.18
C VAL A 233 12.06 23.94 -27.36
N ALA A 234 11.34 23.74 -28.46
CA ALA A 234 10.10 24.45 -28.70
C ALA A 234 9.02 24.08 -27.68
N ASP A 235 8.90 22.79 -27.34
CA ASP A 235 7.91 22.31 -26.37
C ASP A 235 8.23 22.79 -24.94
N TYR A 236 9.50 22.74 -24.54
CA TYR A 236 9.98 23.30 -23.27
C TYR A 236 9.64 24.79 -23.13
N LEU A 237 9.96 25.61 -24.14
CA LEU A 237 9.71 27.05 -24.09
C LEU A 237 8.22 27.39 -24.05
N LYS A 238 7.38 26.66 -24.80
CA LYS A 238 5.92 26.83 -24.76
C LYS A 238 5.37 26.57 -23.36
N GLU A 239 5.79 25.48 -22.72
CA GLU A 239 5.32 25.13 -21.37
C GLU A 239 5.82 26.14 -20.33
N LYS A 240 7.12 26.47 -20.35
CA LYS A 240 7.77 27.37 -19.39
C LYS A 240 7.11 28.74 -19.30
N TYR A 241 6.72 29.31 -20.44
CA TYR A 241 6.11 30.64 -20.49
C TYR A 241 4.58 30.60 -20.55
N ARG A 242 3.95 29.42 -20.48
CA ARG A 242 2.50 29.28 -20.46
C ARG A 242 1.91 29.87 -19.18
N LYS A 243 1.11 30.93 -19.32
CA LYS A 243 0.27 31.42 -18.22
C LYS A 243 -0.96 30.53 -18.08
N ILE A 244 -1.26 30.15 -16.84
CA ILE A 244 -2.45 29.39 -16.49
C ILE A 244 -3.26 30.26 -15.54
N ASN A 245 -4.44 30.69 -16.00
CA ASN A 245 -5.41 31.38 -15.15
C ASN A 245 -6.35 30.30 -14.60
N PHE A 246 -6.38 30.14 -13.29
CA PHE A 246 -7.24 29.18 -12.61
C PHE A 246 -8.37 29.90 -11.88
N ASP A 247 -9.60 29.42 -12.05
CA ASP A 247 -10.78 29.92 -11.36
C ASP A 247 -11.14 29.01 -10.19
N LEU A 248 -11.15 29.59 -8.99
CA LEU A 248 -11.46 28.89 -7.74
C LEU A 248 -12.96 28.78 -7.45
N HIS A 249 -13.82 29.36 -8.31
CA HIS A 249 -15.26 29.25 -8.17
C HIS A 249 -15.74 27.78 -8.20
N ASP A 250 -16.55 27.41 -7.20
CA ASP A 250 -17.06 26.07 -6.94
C ASP A 250 -15.99 24.96 -6.85
N ALA A 251 -14.72 25.32 -6.60
CA ALA A 251 -13.63 24.35 -6.53
C ALA A 251 -13.68 23.45 -5.29
N TYR A 252 -14.39 23.87 -4.23
CA TYR A 252 -14.49 23.13 -2.97
C TYR A 252 -15.79 23.44 -2.21
N ASN A 253 -16.15 22.56 -1.28
CA ASN A 253 -17.23 22.74 -0.31
C ASN A 253 -16.67 22.69 1.12
N ILE A 254 -17.16 23.56 2.02
CA ILE A 254 -16.89 23.46 3.46
C ILE A 254 -17.93 22.53 4.08
N LEU A 255 -17.51 21.34 4.53
CA LEU A 255 -18.42 20.36 5.13
C LEU A 255 -18.58 20.54 6.63
N LYS A 256 -17.55 21.06 7.31
CA LYS A 256 -17.54 21.16 8.77
C LYS A 256 -16.78 22.38 9.24
N VAL A 257 -17.37 23.09 10.21
CA VAL A 257 -16.69 24.12 10.99
C VAL A 257 -16.97 23.82 12.46
N GLN A 258 -15.92 23.62 13.26
CA GLN A 258 -16.03 23.29 14.68
C GLN A 258 -15.29 24.31 15.52
N ASP A 259 -15.95 24.83 16.54
CA ASP A 259 -15.31 25.55 17.62
C ASP A 259 -14.59 24.55 18.53
N ILE A 260 -13.28 24.71 18.67
CA ILE A 260 -12.40 23.90 19.53
C ILE A 260 -11.63 24.80 20.51
N SER A 261 -12.22 25.95 20.83
CA SER A 261 -11.69 26.91 21.78
C SER A 261 -11.56 26.33 23.17
N HIS A 262 -10.61 26.86 23.93
CA HIS A 262 -10.52 26.67 25.37
C HIS A 262 -10.32 28.03 26.03
N ALA A 263 -10.28 28.07 27.37
CA ALA A 263 -10.26 29.32 28.14
C ALA A 263 -9.12 30.31 27.81
N GLY A 264 -8.09 29.88 27.08
CA GLY A 264 -6.92 30.69 26.75
C GLY A 264 -6.77 31.07 25.26
N ALA A 265 -7.59 30.54 24.36
CA ALA A 265 -7.48 30.82 22.93
C ALA A 265 -8.77 30.47 22.17
N ARG A 266 -9.17 31.34 21.24
CA ARG A 266 -10.25 31.08 20.27
C ARG A 266 -9.71 30.25 19.11
N ARG A 267 -10.33 29.13 18.82
CA ARG A 267 -9.78 28.09 17.97
C ARG A 267 -10.89 27.50 17.12
N CYS A 268 -10.66 27.36 15.82
CA CYS A 268 -11.61 26.67 14.95
C CYS A 268 -10.93 25.63 14.04
N SER A 269 -11.63 24.53 13.83
CA SER A 269 -11.26 23.46 12.90
C SER A 269 -12.23 23.45 11.73
N ILE A 270 -11.69 23.50 10.50
CA ILE A 270 -12.48 23.58 9.27
C ILE A 270 -12.13 22.39 8.38
N VAL A 271 -13.15 21.75 7.83
CA VAL A 271 -13.00 20.64 6.89
C VAL A 271 -13.59 21.04 5.54
N ALA A 272 -12.77 20.93 4.50
CA ALA A 272 -13.14 21.20 3.12
C ALA A 272 -12.92 19.97 2.24
N VAL A 273 -13.77 19.82 1.23
CA VAL A 273 -13.70 18.76 0.22
C VAL A 273 -13.63 19.41 -1.16
N LEU A 274 -12.73 18.92 -2.00
CA LEU A 274 -12.60 19.42 -3.37
C LEU A 274 -13.70 18.88 -4.28
N ASN A 275 -14.09 19.70 -5.27
CA ASN A 275 -15.10 19.34 -6.28
C ASN A 275 -14.48 19.13 -7.67
N LYS A 276 -13.18 19.41 -7.82
CA LYS A 276 -12.44 19.40 -9.10
C LYS A 276 -11.03 18.86 -8.85
N PHE A 277 -10.40 18.30 -9.89
CA PHE A 277 -8.98 17.97 -9.86
C PHE A 277 -8.15 19.26 -9.91
N LEU A 278 -7.27 19.43 -8.93
CA LEU A 278 -6.48 20.66 -8.73
C LEU A 278 -5.01 20.32 -8.49
N ARG A 279 -4.12 21.22 -8.86
CA ARG A 279 -2.69 21.11 -8.54
C ARG A 279 -2.42 21.51 -7.11
N ILE A 280 -1.33 21.01 -6.54
CA ILE A 280 -1.03 21.21 -5.12
C ILE A 280 -0.94 22.69 -4.73
N GLU A 281 -0.41 23.55 -5.60
CA GLU A 281 -0.37 25.00 -5.38
C GLU A 281 -1.77 25.63 -5.35
N GLU A 282 -2.69 25.17 -6.21
CA GLU A 282 -4.07 25.65 -6.27
C GLU A 282 -4.82 25.26 -4.99
N ILE A 283 -4.60 24.03 -4.51
CA ILE A 283 -5.19 23.54 -3.26
C ILE A 283 -4.64 24.32 -2.06
N LYS A 284 -3.34 24.65 -2.04
CA LYS A 284 -2.78 25.56 -1.00
C LYS A 284 -3.48 26.92 -1.03
N GLN A 285 -3.74 27.49 -2.21
CA GLN A 285 -4.47 28.77 -2.31
C GLN A 285 -5.89 28.67 -1.74
N ILE A 286 -6.61 27.55 -1.97
CA ILE A 286 -7.90 27.29 -1.31
C ILE A 286 -7.76 27.33 0.20
N GLY A 287 -6.79 26.60 0.76
CA GLY A 287 -6.55 26.57 2.20
C GLY A 287 -6.23 27.96 2.77
N ILE A 288 -5.42 28.77 2.07
CA ILE A 288 -5.12 30.16 2.45
C ILE A 288 -6.39 31.01 2.46
N GLN A 289 -7.25 30.89 1.44
CA GLN A 289 -8.51 31.63 1.36
C GLN A 289 -9.45 31.27 2.52
N ILE A 290 -9.59 29.98 2.81
CA ILE A 290 -10.37 29.49 3.95
C ILE A 290 -9.80 30.08 5.24
N ILE A 291 -8.50 29.95 5.49
CA ILE A 291 -7.88 30.48 6.71
C ILE A 291 -8.11 31.99 6.83
N LYS A 292 -7.94 32.75 5.74
CA LYS A 292 -8.17 34.22 5.74
C LYS A 292 -9.59 34.58 6.15
N HIS A 293 -10.60 33.79 5.76
CA HIS A 293 -11.99 34.03 6.15
C HIS A 293 -12.21 33.88 7.66
N TYR A 294 -11.51 32.95 8.32
CA TYR A 294 -11.75 32.63 9.74
C TYR A 294 -10.74 33.25 10.71
N LYS A 295 -9.57 33.69 10.23
CA LYS A 295 -8.48 34.15 11.10
C LYS A 295 -8.78 35.43 11.88
N GLU A 296 -9.69 36.28 11.43
CA GLU A 296 -10.02 37.53 12.13
C GLU A 296 -10.70 37.27 13.48
N LYS A 297 -11.55 36.23 13.54
CA LYS A 297 -12.33 35.87 14.74
C LYS A 297 -11.64 34.86 15.65
N ASN A 298 -10.53 34.28 15.20
CA ASN A 298 -9.84 33.19 15.89
C ASN A 298 -8.38 33.56 16.19
N ASP A 299 -7.80 32.87 17.16
CA ASP A 299 -6.38 32.95 17.48
C ASP A 299 -5.62 31.77 16.85
N VAL A 300 -6.33 30.66 16.57
CA VAL A 300 -5.81 29.56 15.77
C VAL A 300 -6.88 29.01 14.82
N VAL A 301 -6.47 28.72 13.58
CA VAL A 301 -7.32 28.11 12.55
C VAL A 301 -6.63 26.86 12.02
N TRP A 302 -7.35 25.74 11.99
CA TRP A 302 -6.96 24.54 11.24
C TRP A 302 -7.86 24.36 10.03
N VAL A 303 -7.27 23.94 8.91
CA VAL A 303 -7.99 23.52 7.71
C VAL A 303 -7.53 22.12 7.32
N TYR A 304 -8.50 21.23 7.10
CA TYR A 304 -8.29 19.87 6.63
C TYR A 304 -8.94 19.75 5.25
N ILE A 305 -8.19 19.37 4.24
CA ILE A 305 -8.67 19.28 2.86
C ILE A 305 -8.60 17.82 2.41
N ALA A 306 -9.76 17.25 2.07
CA ALA A 306 -9.88 15.93 1.44
C ALA A 306 -10.12 16.06 -0.07
N LYS A 307 -9.71 15.05 -0.84
CA LYS A 307 -9.85 15.04 -2.31
C LYS A 307 -11.31 14.91 -2.74
N ASN A 308 -12.08 14.10 -2.03
CA ASN A 308 -13.49 13.81 -2.31
C ASN A 308 -14.25 13.46 -1.01
N GLY A 309 -15.53 13.07 -1.14
CA GLY A 309 -16.39 12.70 -0.01
C GLY A 309 -15.94 11.44 0.72
N ASP A 310 -15.46 10.44 -0.02
CA ASP A 310 -15.01 9.16 0.54
C ASP A 310 -13.74 9.35 1.39
N ASP A 311 -12.79 10.16 0.91
CA ASP A 311 -11.64 10.59 1.68
C ASP A 311 -12.04 11.38 2.93
N TYR A 312 -13.12 12.16 2.87
CA TYR A 312 -13.65 12.85 4.05
C TYR A 312 -14.19 11.86 5.09
N ILE A 313 -14.97 10.86 4.66
CA ILE A 313 -15.53 9.80 5.53
C ILE A 313 -14.40 9.05 6.24
N MET A 314 -13.36 8.67 5.50
CA MET A 314 -12.20 7.97 6.03
C MET A 314 -11.21 8.89 6.76
N LYS A 315 -11.47 10.20 6.81
CA LYS A 315 -10.57 11.24 7.36
C LYS A 315 -9.18 11.18 6.72
N ASN A 316 -9.14 10.80 5.45
CA ASN A 316 -7.96 10.72 4.60
C ASN A 316 -7.61 12.09 4.03
N TRP A 317 -7.05 12.95 4.87
CA TRP A 317 -6.71 14.32 4.48
C TRP A 317 -5.53 14.32 3.51
N MET A 318 -5.66 15.03 2.39
CA MET A 318 -4.57 15.28 1.46
C MET A 318 -3.63 16.36 2.01
N ILE A 319 -4.22 17.46 2.52
CA ILE A 319 -3.48 18.60 3.09
C ILE A 319 -4.09 18.99 4.43
N ARG A 320 -3.22 19.29 5.39
CA ARG A 320 -3.56 19.98 6.63
C ARG A 320 -2.86 21.33 6.67
N GLY A 321 -3.63 22.39 6.86
CA GLY A 321 -3.16 23.75 7.04
C GLY A 321 -3.43 24.26 8.45
N GLN A 322 -2.56 25.12 8.95
CA GLN A 322 -2.67 25.74 10.25
C GLN A 322 -2.20 27.19 10.18
N TRP A 323 -2.92 28.07 10.88
CA TRP A 323 -2.49 29.44 11.13
C TRP A 323 -2.63 29.75 12.60
N ILE A 324 -1.59 30.35 13.17
CA ILE A 324 -1.52 30.75 14.57
C ILE A 324 -1.29 32.25 14.60
N ARG A 325 -2.11 32.97 15.36
CA ARG A 325 -1.92 34.40 15.60
C ARG A 325 -0.57 34.63 16.27
N GLU A 326 0.24 35.50 15.67
CA GLU A 326 1.58 35.82 16.18
C GLU A 326 1.57 36.32 17.62
N SER A 327 0.57 37.16 17.95
CA SER A 327 0.41 37.75 19.29
C SER A 327 -0.17 36.81 20.36
N LEU A 328 -0.45 35.54 20.03
CA LEU A 328 -0.96 34.57 21.01
C LEU A 328 0.14 34.21 22.01
N GLU A 329 -0.19 34.12 23.30
CA GLU A 329 0.80 33.71 24.32
C GLU A 329 1.33 32.29 24.04
N GLU A 330 2.63 32.08 24.23
CA GLU A 330 3.31 30.84 23.86
C GLU A 330 2.71 29.58 24.48
N LYS A 331 2.27 29.67 25.74
CA LYS A 331 1.61 28.55 26.46
C LYS A 331 0.28 28.12 25.84
N PHE A 332 -0.34 28.96 25.02
CA PHE A 332 -1.60 28.69 24.32
C PHE A 332 -1.39 28.36 22.84
N LYS A 333 -0.18 28.51 22.31
CA LYS A 333 0.13 28.09 20.96
C LYS A 333 0.14 26.57 20.88
N PRO A 334 -0.55 25.97 19.90
CA PRO A 334 -0.45 24.54 19.65
C PRO A 334 0.90 24.18 19.06
N LEU A 335 1.23 22.89 19.10
CA LEU A 335 2.32 22.34 18.31
C LEU A 335 2.07 22.59 16.81
N LEU A 336 3.16 22.88 16.11
CA LEU A 336 3.16 23.04 14.65
C LEU A 336 2.86 21.69 14.01
N ILE A 337 1.94 21.68 13.06
CA ILE A 337 1.58 20.45 12.34
C ILE A 337 2.56 20.10 11.21
N GLY A 338 3.39 21.06 10.79
CA GLY A 338 4.29 20.91 9.64
C GLY A 338 5.18 22.13 9.43
N GLU A 339 5.50 22.42 8.16
CA GLU A 339 6.45 23.46 7.77
C GLU A 339 5.78 24.82 7.58
N VAL A 340 6.47 25.89 7.99
CA VAL A 340 6.00 27.28 7.86
C VAL A 340 6.39 27.80 6.47
N ASP A 341 5.43 28.35 5.73
CA ASP A 341 5.67 29.01 4.45
C ASP A 341 6.07 30.49 4.60
N GLU A 342 6.44 31.13 3.49
CA GLU A 342 6.87 32.53 3.44
C GLU A 342 5.82 33.53 3.97
N LEU A 343 4.54 33.12 4.01
CA LEU A 343 3.42 33.94 4.47
C LEU A 343 3.02 33.62 5.92
N GLY A 344 3.75 32.73 6.60
CA GLY A 344 3.51 32.32 7.98
C GLY A 344 2.40 31.29 8.16
N TYR A 345 1.91 30.65 7.08
CA TYR A 345 0.99 29.52 7.18
C TYR A 345 1.78 28.22 7.35
N ILE A 346 1.23 27.30 8.12
CA ILE A 346 1.87 26.00 8.43
C ILE A 346 1.17 24.92 7.63
N TRP A 347 1.93 24.10 6.89
CA TRP A 347 1.39 23.07 6.01
C TRP A 347 1.96 21.69 6.30
N ARG A 348 1.10 20.67 6.21
CA ARG A 348 1.47 19.27 6.19
C ARG A 348 0.77 18.56 5.04
N PHE A 349 1.57 17.95 4.18
CA PHE A 349 1.12 17.10 3.07
C PHE A 349 1.20 15.65 3.52
N GLU A 350 0.09 14.92 3.43
CA GLU A 350 0.12 13.49 3.77
C GLU A 350 0.72 12.70 2.60
N LYS A 351 1.69 11.81 2.91
CA LYS A 351 2.45 11.11 1.87
C LYS A 351 1.70 9.94 1.22
N SER A 352 0.70 9.40 1.92
CA SER A 352 0.04 8.14 1.55
C SER A 352 -1.45 8.31 1.23
N TYR A 353 -1.97 9.54 1.18
CA TYR A 353 -3.41 9.75 1.00
C TYR A 353 -3.93 9.07 -0.26
N SER A 354 -3.19 9.16 -1.38
CA SER A 354 -3.62 8.59 -2.66
C SER A 354 -3.65 7.06 -2.65
N THR A 355 -2.66 6.40 -2.02
CA THR A 355 -2.63 4.93 -1.92
C THR A 355 -3.63 4.41 -0.89
N LEU A 356 -3.89 5.20 0.17
CA LEU A 356 -4.93 4.89 1.15
C LEU A 356 -6.32 5.01 0.54
N ALA A 357 -6.53 5.96 -0.38
CA ALA A 357 -7.80 6.09 -1.10
C ALA A 357 -8.12 4.80 -1.89
N ASP A 358 -7.17 4.26 -2.67
CA ASP A 358 -7.40 2.98 -3.38
C ASP A 358 -7.69 1.84 -2.40
N TYR A 359 -6.96 1.81 -1.28
CA TYR A 359 -7.17 0.80 -0.25
C TYR A 359 -8.57 0.90 0.35
N TYR A 360 -9.06 2.11 0.64
CA TYR A 360 -10.41 2.30 1.17
C TYR A 360 -11.48 1.93 0.15
N ASP A 361 -11.30 2.35 -1.11
CA ASP A 361 -12.21 2.03 -2.21
C ASP A 361 -12.33 0.51 -2.43
N GLU A 362 -11.23 -0.23 -2.26
CA GLU A 362 -11.22 -1.68 -2.48
C GLU A 362 -11.62 -2.51 -1.25
N TYR A 363 -11.25 -2.08 -0.04
CA TYR A 363 -11.30 -2.90 1.17
C TYR A 363 -12.17 -2.34 2.30
N ALA A 364 -12.51 -1.05 2.30
CA ALA A 364 -13.25 -0.42 3.39
C ALA A 364 -14.72 -0.15 3.07
N PHE A 365 -15.02 0.32 1.85
CA PHE A 365 -16.40 0.61 1.46
C PHE A 365 -17.17 -0.64 1.06
N VAL A 366 -18.39 -0.76 1.59
CA VAL A 366 -19.27 -1.92 1.39
C VAL A 366 -20.66 -1.42 1.00
N ASP A 367 -21.37 -2.22 0.22
CA ASP A 367 -22.76 -1.93 -0.16
C ASP A 367 -23.66 -1.73 1.08
N ASP A 368 -24.48 -0.68 1.05
CA ASP A 368 -25.31 -0.28 2.18
C ASP A 368 -26.31 -1.36 2.62
N LYS A 369 -26.85 -2.16 1.68
CA LYS A 369 -27.78 -3.25 2.00
C LYS A 369 -27.07 -4.38 2.73
N ILE A 370 -25.84 -4.67 2.32
CA ILE A 370 -24.98 -5.65 3.00
C ILE A 370 -24.64 -5.15 4.40
N LEU A 371 -24.17 -3.92 4.55
CA LEU A 371 -23.84 -3.31 5.84
C LEU A 371 -25.01 -3.34 6.81
N TYR A 372 -26.19 -2.89 6.35
CA TYR A 372 -27.41 -2.91 7.16
C TYR A 372 -27.74 -4.33 7.62
N THR A 373 -27.74 -5.29 6.69
CA THR A 373 -28.16 -6.67 6.97
C THR A 373 -27.18 -7.36 7.93
N GLN A 374 -25.87 -7.19 7.74
CA GLN A 374 -24.85 -7.73 8.63
C GLN A 374 -24.97 -7.18 10.04
N ASN A 375 -25.11 -5.85 10.18
CA ASN A 375 -25.26 -5.21 11.48
C ASN A 375 -26.55 -5.67 12.18
N MET A 376 -27.69 -5.69 11.49
CA MET A 376 -28.97 -6.09 12.10
C MET A 376 -29.02 -7.56 12.52
N LYS A 377 -28.64 -8.51 11.66
CA LYS A 377 -28.66 -9.93 12.06
C LYS A 377 -27.66 -10.22 13.20
N THR A 378 -26.50 -9.55 13.20
CA THR A 378 -25.53 -9.67 14.30
C THR A 378 -26.06 -9.02 15.58
N PHE A 379 -26.80 -7.92 15.46
CA PHE A 379 -27.47 -7.27 16.58
C PHE A 379 -28.56 -8.15 17.18
N ASP A 380 -29.32 -8.90 16.37
CA ASP A 380 -30.31 -9.86 16.86
C ASP A 380 -29.65 -10.97 17.70
N GLU A 381 -28.45 -11.42 17.34
CA GLU A 381 -27.65 -12.35 18.16
C GLU A 381 -27.07 -11.71 19.43
N PHE A 382 -26.72 -10.42 19.37
CA PHE A 382 -26.12 -9.67 20.48
C PHE A 382 -27.16 -9.24 21.52
N LYS A 383 -28.37 -8.88 21.08
CA LYS A 383 -29.46 -8.29 21.89
C LYS A 383 -29.74 -9.03 23.21
N PRO A 384 -29.83 -10.38 23.26
CA PRO A 384 -30.05 -11.10 24.52
C PRO A 384 -28.99 -10.85 25.59
N HIS A 385 -27.74 -10.59 25.18
CA HIS A 385 -26.65 -10.29 26.11
C HIS A 385 -26.82 -8.91 26.77
N TYR A 386 -27.18 -7.91 25.97
CA TYR A 386 -27.49 -6.57 26.46
C TYR A 386 -28.69 -6.60 27.40
N GLU A 387 -29.79 -7.25 27.00
CA GLU A 387 -31.00 -7.33 27.81
C GLU A 387 -30.75 -8.02 29.15
N TYR A 388 -29.99 -9.14 29.17
CA TYR A 388 -29.64 -9.82 30.41
C TYR A 388 -28.82 -8.93 31.34
N MET A 389 -27.74 -8.31 30.84
CA MET A 389 -26.85 -7.48 31.66
C MET A 389 -27.56 -6.23 32.20
N LEU A 390 -28.45 -5.63 31.42
CA LEU A 390 -29.27 -4.51 31.87
C LEU A 390 -30.24 -4.95 32.98
N ASN A 391 -30.98 -6.04 32.76
CA ASN A 391 -31.96 -6.55 33.73
C ASN A 391 -31.33 -6.97 35.06
N ALA A 392 -30.17 -7.65 35.02
CA ALA A 392 -29.44 -8.04 36.22
C ALA A 392 -28.96 -6.80 37.01
N PHE A 393 -28.53 -5.75 36.31
CA PHE A 393 -28.13 -4.50 36.95
C PHE A 393 -29.32 -3.74 37.57
N GLU A 394 -30.44 -3.64 36.86
CA GLU A 394 -31.66 -2.95 37.31
C GLU A 394 -32.33 -3.69 38.48
N SER A 395 -32.25 -5.02 38.51
CA SER A 395 -32.78 -5.87 39.60
C SER A 395 -31.87 -5.94 40.82
N GLU A 396 -30.75 -5.21 40.82
CA GLU A 396 -29.70 -5.22 41.85
C GLU A 396 -28.98 -6.57 42.05
N GLU A 397 -29.07 -7.47 41.07
CA GLU A 397 -28.45 -8.80 41.05
C GLU A 397 -26.99 -8.72 40.55
N MET A 398 -26.17 -7.98 41.31
CA MET A 398 -24.78 -7.68 40.90
C MET A 398 -23.91 -8.92 40.73
N LYS A 399 -24.19 -10.00 41.47
CA LYS A 399 -23.44 -11.25 41.35
C LYS A 399 -23.76 -11.99 40.06
N ASP A 400 -25.03 -12.05 39.68
CA ASP A 400 -25.47 -12.69 38.44
C ASP A 400 -24.98 -11.92 37.22
N LEU A 401 -24.95 -10.58 37.31
CA LEU A 401 -24.30 -9.73 36.31
C LEU A 401 -22.80 -10.06 36.17
N GLU A 402 -22.08 -10.23 37.29
CA GLU A 402 -20.65 -10.52 37.29
C GLU A 402 -20.35 -11.89 36.67
N ASP A 403 -21.03 -12.93 37.14
CA ASP A 403 -20.86 -14.30 36.65
C ASP A 403 -21.15 -14.37 35.14
N TYR A 404 -22.27 -13.79 34.70
CA TYR A 404 -22.63 -13.77 33.27
C TYR A 404 -21.63 -12.99 32.41
N ALA A 405 -21.20 -11.81 32.87
CA ALA A 405 -20.27 -10.96 32.14
C ALA A 405 -18.90 -11.64 31.97
N PHE A 406 -18.46 -12.41 32.98
CA PHE A 406 -17.21 -13.15 32.91
C PHE A 406 -17.32 -14.36 31.98
N ASP A 407 -18.40 -15.14 32.07
CA ASP A 407 -18.65 -16.29 31.19
C ASP A 407 -18.79 -15.89 29.72
N ASN A 408 -19.33 -14.70 29.44
CA ASN A 408 -19.60 -14.21 28.08
C ASN A 408 -18.57 -13.18 27.56
N SER A 409 -17.53 -12.86 28.34
CA SER A 409 -16.55 -11.81 28.00
C SER A 409 -15.98 -11.96 26.59
N SER A 410 -15.51 -13.17 26.21
CA SER A 410 -14.94 -13.42 24.88
C SER A 410 -15.96 -13.23 23.75
N LYS A 411 -17.23 -13.60 24.00
CA LYS A 411 -18.31 -13.48 23.03
C LYS A 411 -18.70 -12.01 22.81
N ILE A 412 -18.78 -11.22 23.88
CA ILE A 412 -19.04 -9.77 23.84
C ILE A 412 -17.93 -9.06 23.06
N THR A 413 -16.67 -9.33 23.39
CA THR A 413 -15.53 -8.76 22.65
C THR A 413 -15.60 -9.14 21.16
N LYS A 414 -15.98 -10.38 20.83
CA LYS A 414 -16.15 -10.81 19.43
C LYS A 414 -17.23 -10.03 18.69
N PHE A 415 -18.34 -9.66 19.34
CA PHE A 415 -19.36 -8.79 18.74
C PHE A 415 -18.83 -7.38 18.49
N PHE A 416 -18.13 -6.80 19.48
CA PHE A 416 -17.50 -5.49 19.33
C PHE A 416 -16.54 -5.43 18.12
N LEU A 417 -15.69 -6.45 17.98
CA LEU A 417 -14.78 -6.56 16.83
C LEU A 417 -15.54 -6.73 15.52
N LYS A 418 -16.52 -7.65 15.46
CA LYS A 418 -17.35 -7.88 14.27
C LYS A 418 -18.00 -6.59 13.74
N PHE A 419 -18.63 -5.80 14.62
CA PHE A 419 -19.28 -4.55 14.20
C PHE A 419 -18.28 -3.54 13.64
N GLY A 420 -17.09 -3.44 14.23
CA GLY A 420 -16.01 -2.58 13.72
C GLY A 420 -15.43 -3.06 12.38
N ASP A 421 -15.46 -4.37 12.13
CA ASP A 421 -14.89 -4.96 10.92
C ASP A 421 -15.86 -4.90 9.73
N TYR A 422 -17.12 -4.48 9.88
CA TYR A 422 -18.13 -4.49 8.80
C TYR A 422 -17.86 -3.55 7.63
N GLY A 423 -16.99 -2.54 7.81
CA GLY A 423 -16.64 -1.57 6.79
C GLY A 423 -17.47 -0.30 6.91
N HIS A 424 -17.47 0.51 5.86
CA HIS A 424 -18.05 1.85 5.84
C HIS A 424 -18.99 2.03 4.64
N SER A 425 -20.01 2.86 4.84
CA SER A 425 -20.85 3.39 3.77
C SER A 425 -20.21 4.64 3.15
N GLY A 426 -20.50 4.91 1.88
CA GLY A 426 -20.26 6.22 1.25
C GLY A 426 -21.18 7.34 1.77
N ASN A 427 -22.09 7.03 2.70
CA ASN A 427 -22.99 7.97 3.35
C ASN A 427 -22.59 8.17 4.83
N GLU A 428 -22.07 9.36 5.15
CA GLU A 428 -21.64 9.72 6.51
C GLU A 428 -22.77 9.67 7.55
N ASP A 429 -24.01 10.01 7.18
CA ASP A 429 -25.14 9.92 8.12
C ASP A 429 -25.54 8.47 8.37
N PHE A 430 -25.39 7.59 7.38
CA PHE A 430 -25.61 6.16 7.58
C PHE A 430 -24.49 5.56 8.45
N ASN A 431 -23.23 5.97 8.26
CA ASN A 431 -22.13 5.57 9.14
C ASN A 431 -22.38 5.96 10.62
N LYS A 432 -22.94 7.15 10.88
CA LYS A 432 -23.34 7.54 12.26
C LYS A 432 -24.42 6.65 12.84
N TYR A 433 -25.33 6.14 12.01
CA TYR A 433 -26.29 5.14 12.46
C TYR A 433 -25.62 3.80 12.74
N LEU A 434 -24.78 3.31 11.82
CA LEU A 434 -24.05 2.05 11.98
C LEU A 434 -23.10 2.06 13.20
N SER A 435 -22.53 3.20 13.58
CA SER A 435 -21.65 3.27 14.77
C SER A 435 -22.36 2.91 16.08
N ASN A 436 -23.69 3.08 16.18
CA ASN A 436 -24.44 2.71 17.38
C ASN A 436 -24.31 1.21 17.71
N PHE A 437 -24.17 0.35 16.70
CA PHE A 437 -24.01 -1.10 16.87
C PHE A 437 -22.67 -1.47 17.54
N GLN A 438 -21.59 -0.82 17.11
CA GLN A 438 -20.29 -1.00 17.75
C GLN A 438 -20.26 -0.38 19.15
N GLU A 439 -20.88 0.78 19.33
CA GLU A 439 -20.91 1.48 20.62
C GLU A 439 -21.64 0.67 21.70
N ILE A 440 -22.80 0.07 21.40
CA ILE A 440 -23.49 -0.77 22.39
C ILE A 440 -22.64 -1.99 22.82
N ALA A 441 -21.93 -2.60 21.88
CA ALA A 441 -21.02 -3.71 22.17
C ALA A 441 -19.79 -3.27 22.98
N LEU A 442 -19.21 -2.10 22.66
CA LEU A 442 -18.13 -1.48 23.42
C LEU A 442 -18.54 -1.19 24.87
N GLN A 443 -19.75 -0.67 25.09
CA GLN A 443 -20.22 -0.39 26.44
C GLN A 443 -20.38 -1.67 27.27
N LEU A 444 -20.83 -2.78 26.67
CA LEU A 444 -20.90 -4.07 27.33
C LEU A 444 -19.51 -4.63 27.65
N ASP A 445 -18.55 -4.51 26.72
CA ASP A 445 -17.16 -4.91 26.95
C ASP A 445 -16.53 -4.09 28.10
N ASN A 446 -16.83 -2.79 28.16
CA ASN A 446 -16.42 -1.92 29.26
C ASN A 446 -17.02 -2.34 30.61
N VAL A 447 -18.26 -2.85 30.66
CA VAL A 447 -18.84 -3.39 31.90
C VAL A 447 -17.98 -4.55 32.43
N VAL A 448 -17.57 -5.46 31.55
CA VAL A 448 -16.65 -6.57 31.91
C VAL A 448 -15.34 -6.02 32.48
N LEU A 449 -14.78 -4.98 31.85
CA LEU A 449 -13.55 -4.34 32.30
C LEU A 449 -13.68 -3.69 33.68
N TRP A 450 -14.81 -3.03 33.96
CA TRP A 450 -15.07 -2.42 35.27
C TRP A 450 -15.28 -3.46 36.38
N LEU A 451 -15.96 -4.57 36.08
CA LEU A 451 -16.15 -5.67 37.02
C LEU A 451 -14.80 -6.27 37.45
N LYS A 452 -13.88 -6.46 36.49
CA LYS A 452 -12.52 -7.00 36.70
C LYS A 452 -11.58 -6.07 37.50
N LYS A 453 -11.91 -4.80 37.74
CA LYS A 453 -11.05 -3.88 38.49
C LYS A 453 -11.16 -4.09 40.00
N GLU A 454 -10.24 -4.85 40.58
CA GLU A 454 -10.19 -5.13 42.03
C GLU A 454 -9.97 -3.89 42.91
N GLU A 455 -9.31 -2.86 42.39
CA GLU A 455 -8.98 -1.62 43.13
C GLU A 455 -10.20 -0.72 43.44
N LEU A 456 -11.34 -0.95 42.78
CA LEU A 456 -12.54 -0.12 42.93
C LEU A 456 -13.50 -0.70 43.97
N ASN A 457 -13.97 0.16 44.88
CA ASN A 457 -15.06 -0.20 45.78
C ASN A 457 -16.39 -0.41 45.02
N ILE A 458 -17.30 -1.16 45.64
CA ILE A 458 -18.59 -1.58 45.06
C ILE A 458 -19.39 -0.38 44.53
N ARG A 459 -19.45 0.73 45.28
CA ARG A 459 -20.19 1.93 44.88
C ARG A 459 -19.61 2.57 43.61
N SER A 460 -18.29 2.62 43.52
CA SER A 460 -17.58 3.18 42.36
C SER A 460 -17.73 2.29 41.13
N LYS A 461 -17.66 0.95 41.31
CA LYS A 461 -17.96 -0.01 40.24
C LYS A 461 -19.38 0.18 39.71
N ARG A 462 -20.37 0.19 40.60
CA ARG A 462 -21.79 0.38 40.26
C ARG A 462 -22.02 1.68 39.50
N TYR A 463 -21.35 2.77 39.88
CA TYR A 463 -21.43 4.05 39.18
C TYR A 463 -20.86 3.98 37.74
N GLN A 464 -19.70 3.36 37.54
CA GLN A 464 -19.12 3.22 36.20
C GLN A 464 -19.95 2.30 35.31
N ILE A 465 -20.44 1.19 35.85
CA ILE A 465 -21.33 0.25 35.14
C ILE A 465 -22.63 0.96 34.75
N SER A 466 -23.21 1.76 35.66
CA SER A 466 -24.41 2.56 35.37
C SER A 466 -24.21 3.51 34.18
N LYS A 467 -23.03 4.14 34.04
CA LYS A 467 -22.72 4.97 32.87
C LYS A 467 -22.70 4.16 31.59
N CYS A 468 -21.98 3.04 31.60
CA CYS A 468 -21.87 2.16 30.42
C CYS A 468 -23.27 1.69 29.97
N LEU A 469 -24.11 1.24 30.90
CA LEU A 469 -25.46 0.78 30.57
C LEU A 469 -26.39 1.91 30.13
N LYS A 470 -26.23 3.12 30.66
CA LYS A 470 -26.98 4.30 30.20
C LYS A 470 -26.61 4.65 28.76
N ASP A 471 -25.33 4.64 28.43
CA ASP A 471 -24.86 4.92 27.07
C ASP A 471 -25.24 3.78 26.11
N ALA A 472 -25.17 2.52 26.55
CA ALA A 472 -25.66 1.36 25.80
C ALA A 472 -27.14 1.49 25.46
N LYS A 473 -27.97 1.91 26.42
CA LYS A 473 -29.41 2.12 26.24
C LYS A 473 -29.71 3.19 25.20
N LEU A 474 -29.00 4.32 25.23
CA LEU A 474 -29.16 5.38 24.22
C LEU A 474 -28.91 4.86 22.81
N ASN A 475 -27.83 4.09 22.62
CA ASN A 475 -27.49 3.50 21.32
C ASN A 475 -28.51 2.42 20.90
N PHE A 476 -28.96 1.58 21.84
CA PHE A 476 -30.00 0.58 21.60
C PHE A 476 -31.30 1.20 21.09
N ASP A 477 -31.79 2.22 21.79
CA ASP A 477 -33.03 2.92 21.44
C ASP A 477 -32.89 3.59 20.06
N THR A 478 -31.74 4.21 19.78
CA THR A 478 -31.42 4.82 18.49
C THR A 478 -31.47 3.80 17.34
N ILE A 479 -30.90 2.60 17.54
CA ILE A 479 -30.94 1.51 16.55
C ILE A 479 -32.39 1.13 16.24
N GLN A 480 -33.21 0.91 17.27
CA GLN A 480 -34.60 0.49 17.11
C GLN A 480 -35.45 1.57 16.43
N GLU A 481 -35.30 2.82 16.84
CA GLU A 481 -36.08 3.95 16.32
C GLU A 481 -35.76 4.27 14.85
N GLN A 482 -34.49 4.18 14.45
CA GLN A 482 -34.06 4.56 13.10
C GLN A 482 -34.01 3.39 12.11
N SER A 483 -34.15 2.14 12.56
CA SER A 483 -34.04 0.95 11.71
C SER A 483 -34.95 0.99 10.48
N LEU A 484 -36.24 1.29 10.63
CA LEU A 484 -37.19 1.36 9.51
C LEU A 484 -36.86 2.50 8.54
N TYR A 485 -36.41 3.65 9.06
CA TYR A 485 -35.99 4.77 8.23
C TYR A 485 -34.81 4.38 7.34
N TRP A 486 -33.77 3.78 7.91
CA TRP A 486 -32.59 3.39 7.15
C TRP A 486 -32.87 2.27 6.17
N LYS A 487 -33.63 1.24 6.56
CA LYS A 487 -34.05 0.16 5.66
C LYS A 487 -34.78 0.70 4.41
N LYS A 488 -35.64 1.70 4.60
CA LYS A 488 -36.33 2.38 3.49
C LYS A 488 -35.38 3.26 2.67
N THR A 489 -34.51 4.02 3.33
CA THR A 489 -33.56 4.95 2.68
C THR A 489 -32.59 4.22 1.76
N ILE A 490 -32.10 3.04 2.17
CA ILE A 490 -31.19 2.19 1.37
C ILE A 490 -31.94 1.28 0.38
N ASN A 491 -33.27 1.40 0.30
CA ASN A 491 -34.14 0.62 -0.58
C ASN A 491 -33.95 -0.91 -0.42
N LEU A 492 -33.98 -1.40 0.81
CA LEU A 492 -33.83 -2.83 1.14
C LEU A 492 -35.20 -3.47 1.42
N SER A 493 -35.59 -4.43 0.58
CA SER A 493 -36.80 -5.22 0.77
C SER A 493 -36.63 -6.34 1.81
N ASP A 494 -37.74 -6.90 2.29
CA ASP A 494 -37.72 -8.06 3.20
C ASP A 494 -37.16 -9.32 2.53
N GLU A 495 -37.43 -9.51 1.24
CA GLU A 495 -36.91 -10.64 0.46
C GLU A 495 -35.38 -10.57 0.37
N GLU A 496 -34.83 -9.43 -0.07
CA GLU A 496 -33.38 -9.20 -0.14
C GLU A 496 -32.70 -9.36 1.23
N TYR A 497 -33.29 -8.81 2.30
CA TYR A 497 -32.75 -8.95 3.66
C TYR A 497 -32.60 -10.42 4.07
N ASN A 498 -33.58 -11.26 3.70
CA ASN A 498 -33.57 -12.68 4.03
C ASN A 498 -32.60 -13.48 3.14
N GLU A 499 -32.45 -13.11 1.87
CA GLU A 499 -31.53 -13.77 0.92
C GLU A 499 -30.05 -13.53 1.21
N ILE A 500 -29.68 -12.38 1.79
CA ILE A 500 -28.29 -12.06 2.12
C ILE A 500 -27.77 -13.02 3.22
N ASP A 501 -26.92 -13.96 2.81
CA ASP A 501 -26.23 -14.91 3.69
C ASP A 501 -24.90 -14.33 4.19
N ILE A 502 -24.86 -13.96 5.47
CA ILE A 502 -23.68 -13.33 6.09
C ILE A 502 -22.45 -14.25 6.04
N GLY A 503 -22.65 -15.57 6.08
CA GLY A 503 -21.56 -16.55 6.08
C GLY A 503 -20.86 -16.70 4.73
N LYS A 504 -21.45 -16.16 3.65
CA LYS A 504 -20.92 -16.23 2.28
C LYS A 504 -20.35 -14.91 1.76
N ILE A 505 -20.34 -13.87 2.59
CA ILE A 505 -19.79 -12.57 2.19
C ILE A 505 -18.27 -12.70 2.17
N GLU A 506 -17.71 -12.88 0.98
CA GLU A 506 -16.27 -12.85 0.76
C GLU A 506 -15.77 -11.41 0.88
N ARG A 507 -14.76 -11.22 1.72
CA ARG A 507 -14.04 -9.96 1.81
C ARG A 507 -12.77 -10.09 1.01
N LYS A 508 -12.48 -9.04 0.25
CA LYS A 508 -11.16 -8.90 -0.33
C LYS A 508 -10.19 -8.67 0.82
N GLU A 509 -9.13 -9.45 0.85
CA GLU A 509 -7.99 -9.22 1.72
C GLU A 509 -6.78 -9.02 0.84
N TYR A 510 -5.99 -8.01 1.15
CA TYR A 510 -4.71 -7.82 0.47
C TYR A 510 -3.82 -9.03 0.75
N GLN A 511 -3.26 -9.59 -0.33
CA GLN A 511 -2.30 -10.67 -0.25
C GLN A 511 -0.97 -10.20 -0.85
N TYR A 512 0.07 -10.31 -0.05
CA TYR A 512 1.44 -10.08 -0.47
C TYR A 512 1.80 -11.04 -1.61
N LYS A 513 2.46 -10.48 -2.62
CA LYS A 513 3.03 -11.23 -3.74
C LYS A 513 4.53 -11.01 -3.76
N GLN A 514 5.29 -12.09 -3.69
CA GLN A 514 6.73 -12.06 -3.85
C GLN A 514 7.08 -11.60 -5.27
N THR A 515 7.92 -10.58 -5.40
CA THR A 515 8.34 -10.03 -6.70
C THR A 515 9.82 -10.28 -6.98
N ILE A 516 10.63 -10.40 -5.92
CA ILE A 516 12.05 -10.75 -6.02
C ILE A 516 12.17 -12.27 -5.90
N PRO A 517 12.86 -12.95 -6.84
CA PRO A 517 13.09 -14.39 -6.73
C PRO A 517 13.74 -14.78 -5.40
N ILE A 518 13.21 -15.83 -4.76
CA ILE A 518 13.78 -16.37 -3.52
C ILE A 518 15.17 -16.93 -3.82
N ASN A 519 16.14 -16.57 -2.99
CA ASN A 519 17.46 -17.13 -3.06
C ASN A 519 17.42 -18.59 -2.59
N ALA A 520 17.66 -19.53 -3.51
CA ALA A 520 17.68 -20.96 -3.20
C ALA A 520 18.78 -21.35 -2.18
N ALA A 521 19.83 -20.53 -2.04
CA ALA A 521 20.86 -20.66 -1.01
C ALA A 521 20.60 -19.73 0.19
N GLY A 522 19.35 -19.32 0.38
CA GLY A 522 18.93 -18.49 1.52
C GLY A 522 19.18 -19.18 2.86
N LEU A 523 19.14 -18.37 3.93
CA LEU A 523 19.30 -18.84 5.30
C LEU A 523 18.04 -19.61 5.72
N GLU A 524 18.17 -20.92 5.93
CA GLU A 524 17.11 -21.76 6.51
C GLU A 524 16.95 -21.41 7.99
N VAL A 525 15.91 -20.63 8.31
CA VAL A 525 15.77 -20.02 9.63
C VAL A 525 15.54 -21.09 10.70
N THR A 526 16.26 -20.99 11.81
CA THR A 526 16.10 -21.87 12.97
C THR A 526 15.92 -21.07 14.26
N PHE A 527 15.20 -21.67 15.21
CA PHE A 527 15.05 -21.18 16.57
C PHE A 527 15.30 -22.31 17.55
N ASP A 528 16.01 -22.00 18.62
CA ASP A 528 16.10 -22.82 19.82
C ASP A 528 15.78 -21.93 21.02
N LEU A 529 14.91 -22.42 21.92
CA LEU A 529 14.37 -21.62 23.00
C LEU A 529 14.59 -22.29 24.35
N THR A 530 15.02 -21.49 25.32
CA THR A 530 15.13 -21.89 26.71
C THR A 530 14.14 -21.07 27.54
N ILE A 531 13.17 -21.77 28.13
CA ILE A 531 12.19 -21.19 29.04
C ILE A 531 12.56 -21.58 30.48
N SER A 532 12.71 -20.58 31.35
CA SER A 532 13.04 -20.80 32.76
C SER A 532 12.03 -20.10 33.68
N GLN A 533 11.48 -20.83 34.65
CA GLN A 533 10.57 -20.31 35.66
C GLN A 533 11.37 -19.69 36.81
N ASN A 534 11.02 -18.45 37.18
CA ASN A 534 11.61 -17.75 38.32
C ASN A 534 10.84 -18.07 39.62
N SER A 535 11.44 -17.76 40.77
CA SER A 535 10.86 -17.95 42.12
C SER A 535 9.55 -17.21 42.40
N GLY A 536 9.09 -16.36 41.48
CA GLY A 536 7.79 -15.68 41.52
C GLY A 536 6.85 -16.04 40.37
N ASN A 537 7.02 -17.22 39.75
CA ASN A 537 6.23 -17.75 38.62
C ASN A 537 6.22 -16.89 37.35
N THR A 538 7.09 -15.90 37.26
CA THR A 538 7.41 -15.23 35.98
C THR A 538 8.36 -16.12 35.20
N VAL A 539 8.38 -15.99 33.87
CA VAL A 539 9.30 -16.75 33.01
C VAL A 539 10.36 -15.85 32.41
N ASN A 540 11.60 -16.33 32.32
CA ASN A 540 12.58 -15.74 31.42
C ASN A 540 12.64 -16.59 30.16
N ILE A 541 12.52 -15.95 29.02
CA ILE A 541 12.53 -16.60 27.71
C ILE A 541 13.67 -16.00 26.91
N LYS A 542 14.65 -16.84 26.58
CA LYS A 542 15.83 -16.52 25.80
C LYS A 542 16.17 -17.69 24.89
N GLY A 543 16.98 -17.48 23.87
CA GLY A 543 17.28 -18.54 22.93
C GLY A 543 18.35 -18.16 21.93
N GLU A 544 18.53 -19.06 20.96
CA GLU A 544 19.44 -18.90 19.84
C GLU A 544 18.66 -18.97 18.52
N THR A 545 19.16 -18.24 17.53
CA THR A 545 18.65 -18.25 16.16
C THR A 545 19.81 -17.98 15.21
N ASN A 546 19.72 -18.51 13.99
CA ASN A 546 20.70 -18.21 12.95
C ASN A 546 20.40 -16.90 12.19
N LEU A 547 19.31 -16.20 12.51
CA LEU A 547 18.99 -14.90 11.91
C LEU A 547 20.14 -13.90 12.06
N PHE A 548 20.28 -13.02 11.06
CA PHE A 548 21.30 -11.97 11.10
C PHE A 548 21.10 -11.02 12.28
N ASP A 549 22.20 -10.45 12.77
CA ASP A 549 22.18 -9.44 13.83
C ASP A 549 21.21 -8.29 13.53
N ASN A 550 20.70 -7.69 14.61
CA ASN A 550 19.72 -6.60 14.59
C ASN A 550 18.31 -6.99 14.10
N ALA A 551 18.03 -8.29 13.92
CA ALA A 551 16.65 -8.76 13.77
C ALA A 551 15.85 -8.44 15.03
N SER A 552 14.78 -7.65 14.91
CA SER A 552 13.90 -7.30 16.03
C SER A 552 12.79 -8.32 16.17
N LEU A 553 12.97 -9.24 17.11
CA LEU A 553 12.00 -10.26 17.48
C LEU A 553 11.00 -9.68 18.49
N MET A 554 9.75 -10.13 18.40
CA MET A 554 8.70 -9.85 19.37
C MET A 554 8.13 -11.16 19.91
N ILE A 555 8.08 -11.28 21.23
CA ILE A 555 7.42 -12.41 21.90
C ILE A 555 6.01 -12.00 22.36
N SER A 556 5.05 -12.89 22.16
CA SER A 556 3.70 -12.82 22.71
C SER A 556 3.39 -14.08 23.50
N LEU A 557 3.15 -13.90 24.80
CA LEU A 557 2.78 -14.97 25.71
C LEU A 557 1.26 -15.06 25.85
N LYS A 558 0.68 -16.21 25.50
CA LYS A 558 -0.77 -16.45 25.60
C LYS A 558 -1.08 -17.66 26.47
N ASN A 559 -2.23 -17.65 27.17
CA ASN A 559 -2.74 -18.85 27.86
C ASN A 559 -3.53 -19.77 26.90
N CYS A 560 -4.03 -20.90 27.41
CA CYS A 560 -4.84 -21.85 26.65
C CYS A 560 -6.12 -21.26 26.02
N ASN A 561 -6.67 -20.19 26.59
CA ASN A 561 -7.85 -19.48 26.07
C ASN A 561 -7.47 -18.42 25.03
N GLY A 562 -6.18 -18.30 24.66
CA GLY A 562 -5.67 -17.34 23.69
C GLY A 562 -5.49 -15.92 24.24
N LEU A 563 -5.72 -15.70 25.55
CA LEU A 563 -5.56 -14.39 26.18
C LEU A 563 -4.08 -14.01 26.24
N LEU A 564 -3.75 -12.82 25.72
CA LEU A 564 -2.41 -12.23 25.79
C LEU A 564 -2.09 -11.79 27.23
N LEU A 565 -0.96 -12.27 27.77
CA LEU A 565 -0.55 -12.03 29.15
C LEU A 565 0.68 -11.14 29.27
N ALA A 566 1.63 -11.29 28.36
CA ALA A 566 2.85 -10.50 28.31
C ALA A 566 3.37 -10.38 26.88
N GLN A 567 4.05 -9.28 26.60
CA GLN A 567 4.79 -9.06 25.35
C GLN A 567 6.12 -8.39 25.68
N ASN A 568 7.14 -8.71 24.90
CA ASN A 568 8.39 -7.96 24.91
C ASN A 568 9.08 -8.05 23.55
N LYS A 569 10.14 -7.27 23.36
CA LYS A 569 10.98 -7.28 22.16
C LYS A 569 12.43 -7.53 22.53
N SER A 570 13.15 -8.16 21.63
CA SER A 570 14.60 -8.37 21.76
C SER A 570 15.24 -8.28 20.38
N LEU A 571 16.48 -7.80 20.35
CA LEU A 571 17.30 -7.83 19.14
C LEU A 571 18.14 -9.09 19.14
N VAL A 572 18.33 -9.69 17.98
CA VAL A 572 19.34 -10.74 17.79
C VAL A 572 20.73 -10.10 17.82
N ASP A 573 21.60 -10.60 18.69
CA ASP A 573 23.02 -10.25 18.76
C ASP A 573 23.85 -11.53 18.81
N LYS A 574 24.68 -11.75 17.79
CA LYS A 574 25.53 -12.94 17.63
C LYS A 574 24.75 -14.25 17.74
N GLY A 575 23.57 -14.25 17.12
CA GLY A 575 22.67 -15.40 17.10
C GLY A 575 21.92 -15.65 18.41
N GLN A 576 21.99 -14.75 19.39
CA GLN A 576 21.28 -14.89 20.66
C GLN A 576 20.20 -13.81 20.81
N PHE A 577 19.11 -14.13 21.51
CA PHE A 577 18.08 -13.19 21.91
C PHE A 577 17.61 -13.47 23.35
N ASP A 578 17.21 -12.42 24.05
CA ASP A 578 16.70 -12.51 25.42
C ASP A 578 15.54 -11.52 25.61
N PHE A 579 14.35 -12.03 25.90
CA PHE A 579 13.16 -11.21 26.16
C PHE A 579 13.04 -10.78 27.63
N GLY A 580 14.01 -11.15 28.45
CA GLY A 580 14.02 -10.89 29.88
C GLY A 580 12.85 -11.54 30.60
N ARG A 581 12.42 -10.90 31.69
CA ARG A 581 11.39 -11.41 32.60
C ARG A 581 9.99 -11.07 32.10
N LEU A 582 9.18 -12.10 31.87
CA LEU A 582 7.81 -12.02 31.39
C LEU A 582 6.81 -12.51 32.45
N GLY A 583 5.72 -11.77 32.59
CA GLY A 583 4.62 -12.05 33.51
C GLY A 583 3.48 -11.07 33.32
N LYS A 584 2.29 -11.36 33.88
CA LYS A 584 1.11 -10.49 33.77
C LYS A 584 1.38 -9.17 34.51
N LYS A 585 1.76 -8.11 33.79
CA LYS A 585 2.26 -6.85 34.37
C LYS A 585 3.42 -7.04 35.36
N GLY A 586 4.31 -8.01 35.08
CA GLY A 586 5.44 -8.33 35.96
C GLY A 586 5.10 -9.24 37.16
N VAL A 587 3.83 -9.62 37.33
CA VAL A 587 3.38 -10.63 38.29
C VAL A 587 3.51 -12.03 37.68
N GLY A 588 3.74 -13.04 38.52
CA GLY A 588 3.81 -14.43 38.12
C GLY A 588 2.61 -14.92 37.33
N LEU A 589 2.84 -15.92 36.50
CA LEU A 589 1.81 -16.63 35.74
C LEU A 589 1.14 -17.66 36.65
N ASP A 590 -0.16 -17.87 36.42
CA ASP A 590 -0.91 -18.92 37.11
C ASP A 590 -0.48 -20.31 36.61
N ARG A 591 -0.84 -21.37 37.33
CA ARG A 591 -0.62 -22.73 36.86
C ARG A 591 -1.41 -22.98 35.58
N GLY A 592 -0.78 -23.53 34.56
CA GLY A 592 -1.45 -23.89 33.32
C GLY A 592 -0.52 -23.97 32.12
N LYS A 593 -1.13 -24.23 30.96
CA LYS A 593 -0.46 -24.29 29.66
C LYS A 593 -0.43 -22.93 28.99
N TYR A 594 0.72 -22.62 28.41
CA TYR A 594 1.01 -21.36 27.77
C TYR A 594 1.63 -21.59 26.40
N LYS A 595 1.48 -20.60 25.51
CA LYS A 595 2.14 -20.54 24.21
C LYS A 595 3.04 -19.31 24.18
N ALA A 596 4.33 -19.52 23.89
CA ALA A 596 5.27 -18.48 23.54
C ALA A 596 5.33 -18.37 22.02
N ASN A 597 4.82 -17.28 21.46
CA ASN A 597 4.91 -17.02 20.02
C ASN A 597 5.95 -15.92 19.77
N ILE A 598 7.02 -16.27 19.05
CA ILE A 598 8.08 -15.37 18.63
C ILE A 598 7.85 -15.01 17.16
N THR A 599 7.83 -13.72 16.88
CA THR A 599 7.58 -13.20 15.53
C THR A 599 8.66 -12.22 15.11
N LEU A 600 9.04 -12.28 13.83
CA LEU A 600 9.74 -11.23 13.11
C LEU A 600 8.73 -10.57 12.17
N ALA A 601 8.45 -9.29 12.41
CA ALA A 601 7.55 -8.51 11.58
C ALA A 601 8.12 -8.26 10.17
N ILE A 602 7.30 -7.69 9.29
CA ILE A 602 7.65 -7.37 7.89
C ILE A 602 8.94 -6.53 7.74
N PRO A 603 9.63 -6.60 6.59
CA PRO A 603 10.92 -5.93 6.38
C PRO A 603 10.92 -4.42 6.67
N SER A 604 9.82 -3.72 6.36
CA SER A 604 9.73 -2.25 6.48
C SER A 604 9.83 -1.70 7.91
N VAL A 605 9.61 -2.55 8.92
CA VAL A 605 9.71 -2.18 10.34
C VAL A 605 10.99 -2.70 11.02
N GLN A 606 11.84 -3.41 10.28
CA GLN A 606 13.09 -3.96 10.80
C GLN A 606 14.27 -3.00 10.67
N ASN A 607 15.36 -3.34 11.36
CA ASN A 607 16.62 -2.62 11.23
C ASN A 607 17.14 -2.71 9.78
N LYS A 608 17.61 -1.58 9.23
CA LYS A 608 18.14 -1.50 7.86
C LYS A 608 19.32 -2.45 7.62
N GLU A 609 20.20 -2.65 8.59
CA GLU A 609 21.35 -3.56 8.48
C GLU A 609 20.92 -5.01 8.37
N PHE A 610 19.90 -5.40 9.14
CA PHE A 610 19.27 -6.71 9.04
C PHE A 610 18.63 -6.90 7.65
N VAL A 611 17.80 -5.94 7.22
CA VAL A 611 17.10 -5.99 5.92
C VAL A 611 18.08 -6.04 4.75
N GLN A 612 19.25 -5.40 4.83
CA GLN A 612 20.28 -5.49 3.78
C GLN A 612 20.81 -6.91 3.57
N LYS A 613 20.80 -7.75 4.61
CA LYS A 613 21.22 -9.16 4.54
C LYS A 613 20.03 -10.08 4.23
N ALA A 614 18.91 -9.90 4.92
CA ALA A 614 17.70 -10.69 4.75
C ALA A 614 17.00 -10.47 3.40
N GLY A 615 17.16 -9.28 2.83
CA GLY A 615 16.45 -8.83 1.62
C GLY A 615 15.21 -8.01 1.95
N ILE A 616 14.81 -7.12 1.04
CA ILE A 616 13.66 -6.21 1.23
C ILE A 616 12.31 -6.94 1.17
N GLU A 617 12.31 -8.18 0.71
CA GLU A 617 11.19 -9.11 0.69
C GLU A 617 11.53 -10.41 1.47
N TYR A 618 12.53 -10.35 2.34
CA TYR A 618 13.12 -11.53 3.00
C TYR A 618 13.48 -12.65 2.02
N GLU A 619 13.85 -12.32 0.78
CA GLU A 619 14.14 -13.30 -0.26
C GLU A 619 15.38 -14.16 0.07
N ASN A 620 16.22 -13.73 1.02
CA ASN A 620 17.36 -14.51 1.53
C ASN A 620 17.03 -15.33 2.79
N LEU A 621 15.77 -15.39 3.22
CA LEU A 621 15.31 -16.24 4.32
C LEU A 621 14.41 -17.35 3.78
N ILE A 622 14.69 -18.59 4.18
CA ILE A 622 13.92 -19.78 3.78
C ILE A 622 13.63 -20.67 5.01
N GLY A 623 12.92 -21.78 4.79
CA GLY A 623 12.55 -22.73 5.85
C GLY A 623 11.11 -22.58 6.32
N GLU A 624 10.68 -23.50 7.19
CA GLU A 624 9.28 -23.65 7.60
C GLU A 624 8.74 -22.48 8.44
N PHE A 625 9.62 -21.71 9.09
CA PHE A 625 9.22 -20.58 9.93
C PHE A 625 8.97 -19.30 9.14
N VAL A 626 9.32 -19.25 7.85
CA VAL A 626 9.13 -18.06 7.00
C VAL A 626 7.74 -18.12 6.36
N ASP A 627 6.84 -17.27 6.81
CA ASP A 627 5.50 -17.13 6.25
C ASP A 627 5.49 -15.99 5.22
N ARG A 628 5.03 -16.27 4.00
CA ARG A 628 4.93 -15.31 2.89
C ARG A 628 3.49 -14.96 2.55
N SER A 629 2.55 -15.18 3.47
CA SER A 629 1.14 -14.82 3.33
C SER A 629 0.80 -13.48 4.00
N GLY A 630 -0.43 -12.98 3.80
CA GLY A 630 -0.93 -11.78 4.46
C GLY A 630 -0.32 -10.49 3.91
N LEU A 631 0.04 -9.55 4.80
CA LEU A 631 0.51 -8.21 4.40
C LEU A 631 1.96 -8.15 3.90
N GLY A 632 2.75 -9.19 4.16
CA GLY A 632 4.16 -9.24 3.82
C GLY A 632 4.86 -10.43 4.47
N PRO A 633 6.11 -10.71 4.09
CA PRO A 633 6.83 -11.85 4.62
C PRO A 633 7.17 -11.64 6.09
N THR A 634 6.91 -12.64 6.91
CA THR A 634 7.19 -12.66 8.35
C THR A 634 7.90 -13.95 8.73
N VAL A 635 8.43 -14.00 9.95
CA VAL A 635 8.93 -15.24 10.54
C VAL A 635 8.14 -15.49 11.82
N SER A 636 7.66 -16.72 12.01
CA SER A 636 6.88 -17.10 13.19
C SER A 636 7.35 -18.44 13.74
N TYR A 637 7.64 -18.46 15.03
CA TYR A 637 7.98 -19.65 15.80
C TYR A 637 7.08 -19.72 17.04
N THR A 638 6.54 -20.89 17.35
CA THR A 638 5.66 -21.07 18.52
C THR A 638 6.08 -22.29 19.31
N GLU A 639 6.20 -22.14 20.62
CA GLU A 639 6.46 -23.22 21.56
C GLU A 639 5.41 -23.24 22.68
N GLU A 640 4.98 -24.43 23.06
CA GLU A 640 4.07 -24.63 24.18
C GLU A 640 4.85 -25.05 25.43
N PHE A 641 4.49 -24.48 26.58
CA PHE A 641 5.09 -24.83 27.86
C PHE A 641 4.07 -24.82 28.99
N GLU A 642 4.41 -25.41 30.13
CA GLU A 642 3.55 -25.49 31.30
C GLU A 642 4.23 -24.87 32.52
N ILE A 643 3.48 -24.07 33.29
CA ILE A 643 3.89 -23.61 34.61
C ILE A 643 3.41 -24.62 35.63
N ILE A 644 4.36 -25.25 36.30
CA ILE A 644 4.13 -26.23 37.38
C ILE A 644 4.69 -25.62 38.67
N PHE A 645 4.05 -25.90 39.81
CA PHE A 645 4.50 -25.42 41.12
C PHE A 645 5.57 -26.32 41.73
#